data_AF-A0AAW1PQ99-F1
#
_entry.id   AF-A0AAW1PQ99-F1
#
_cell.length_a   1.000
_cell.length_b   1.000
_cell.length_c   1.000
_cell.angle_alpha   90.00
_cell.angle_beta   90.00
_cell.angle_gamma   90.00
#
_symmetry.space_group_name_H-M   'P 1'
#
loop_
_entity.id
_entity.type
_entity.pdbx_description
1 polymer ?
#
loop_
_entity_poly.entity_id
_entity_poly.type
_entity_poly.pdbx_seq_one_letter_code
_entity_poly.pdbx_strand_id
1 'polypeptide(L)'
;MVGMDTRAQGGVAPPLVAIPKLPGYAVNAPASLGDKAFNRKQTLNYQKGYAMDEPVMCVDPLADGVNNKQLIKTISPSAAAGTAYSPLNTTYPKWVEFDRKVLRWYGYFKEAVTESATENYRVRKIVVCYYLEDDTISVTEPKQDNSGLPQGVFIRRHRIEKPGGGYFGIPDFVVGQSVTMYGRVFQIVDADSHTRSYLAGQGSDVSGAEAYPNDPFETKKLSMTHGHGSPKAGQPVESLSKFFEATMGKVSGNEKLKQFMVHSRKVLRFYCVWDDRRAMYGDRRPYRLHYFLEDDSVEILEVHEGNSGRDPFPVFLKRGPLPKDHMTTKAGSAAKSACFGPSDFRIGSYIHIYGRDFFIHDCDDFTRQWYQENMGCTDAEMGQIPISEPIPPVPRPALPPYNGFGSHEDSAQSCINLVPKPPKRDFYKLMNKDKIILRFGCRFVETDTHKLSTADRERKFVLSYFLADDTLSVFEPPQRNTGITGGKYLERRKVFKASSSDTYIEKDLYVGAVLPIHHRTFELEEADEYTYQYMENNRHIYMMADWESALKAVRAQIHGRQEELKTALIASDPQGLGELTIEQFSGALAQAGVQLTKHQAISIHRRMPKGQSEAAMLISAFWQALVG
;
A
#
# COMPACT_ATOMS: atom_id res chain seq x y z
N MET A 1 -29.58 11.98 78.46
CA MET A 1 -29.69 11.75 79.92
C MET A 1 -30.48 10.47 80.11
N VAL A 2 -29.94 9.55 80.92
CA VAL A 2 -30.57 8.32 81.46
C VAL A 2 -30.80 7.19 80.45
N GLY A 3 -30.09 6.08 80.66
CA GLY A 3 -30.35 4.79 80.01
C GLY A 3 -31.31 3.93 80.83
N MET A 4 -31.74 2.81 80.23
CA MET A 4 -31.88 1.52 80.90
C MET A 4 -32.27 0.42 79.90
N ASP A 5 -31.80 -0.77 80.23
CA ASP A 5 -31.88 -2.07 79.55
C ASP A 5 -33.27 -2.50 79.08
N THR A 6 -33.31 -3.21 77.95
CA THR A 6 -34.30 -4.26 77.70
C THR A 6 -33.69 -5.50 77.04
N ARG A 7 -33.86 -6.62 77.74
CA ARG A 7 -33.59 -8.02 77.34
C ARG A 7 -34.19 -8.35 75.96
N ALA A 8 -33.40 -8.93 75.07
CA ALA A 8 -33.89 -9.61 73.86
C ALA A 8 -33.96 -11.13 74.10
N GLN A 9 -35.12 -11.69 73.80
CA GLN A 9 -35.52 -13.08 74.02
C GLN A 9 -34.79 -14.06 73.08
N GLY A 10 -34.54 -15.27 73.57
CA GLY A 10 -33.88 -16.34 72.84
C GLY A 10 -34.70 -16.87 71.66
N GLY A 11 -34.11 -16.81 70.47
CA GLY A 11 -34.54 -17.56 69.29
C GLY A 11 -33.82 -18.91 69.25
N VAL A 12 -34.58 -19.99 69.23
CA VAL A 12 -34.07 -21.35 69.03
C VAL A 12 -33.65 -21.48 67.55
N ALA A 13 -32.38 -21.78 67.30
CA ALA A 13 -31.88 -22.12 65.96
C ALA A 13 -32.53 -23.43 65.48
N PRO A 14 -32.92 -23.55 64.19
CA PRO A 14 -33.51 -24.78 63.67
C PRO A 14 -32.48 -25.94 63.72
N PRO A 15 -32.92 -27.20 63.90
CA PRO A 15 -32.02 -28.33 63.96
C PRO A 15 -31.22 -28.46 62.66
N LEU A 16 -29.91 -28.65 62.79
CA LEU A 16 -29.01 -28.94 61.67
C LEU A 16 -29.51 -30.18 60.93
N VAL A 17 -29.96 -30.01 59.68
CA VAL A 17 -30.35 -31.12 58.81
C VAL A 17 -29.09 -31.85 58.37
N ALA A 18 -28.88 -33.06 58.87
CA ALA A 18 -27.77 -33.91 58.43
C ALA A 18 -28.08 -34.46 57.03
N ILE A 19 -27.31 -34.01 56.02
CA ILE A 19 -27.47 -34.48 54.64
C ILE A 19 -26.71 -35.80 54.46
N PRO A 20 -27.34 -36.87 53.93
CA PRO A 20 -26.66 -38.13 53.64
C PRO A 20 -25.52 -37.96 52.62
N LYS A 21 -24.36 -38.59 52.86
CA LYS A 21 -23.21 -38.56 51.94
C LYS A 21 -23.33 -39.55 50.78
N LEU A 22 -24.54 -39.67 50.22
CA LEU A 22 -24.80 -40.49 49.04
C LEU A 22 -24.64 -39.64 47.76
N PRO A 23 -24.20 -40.22 46.64
CA PRO A 23 -24.14 -39.53 45.36
C PRO A 23 -25.51 -38.91 45.02
N GLY A 24 -25.56 -37.61 44.72
CA GLY A 24 -26.80 -36.87 44.40
C GLY A 24 -27.22 -35.84 45.45
N TYR A 25 -26.67 -35.89 46.67
CA TYR A 25 -26.92 -34.89 47.72
C TYR A 25 -25.81 -33.83 47.84
N ALA A 26 -24.99 -33.67 46.80
CA ALA A 26 -23.95 -32.65 46.69
C ALA A 26 -24.13 -31.82 45.42
N VAL A 27 -23.85 -30.52 45.49
CA VAL A 27 -23.89 -29.62 44.33
C VAL A 27 -22.58 -29.72 43.57
N ASN A 28 -22.62 -30.25 42.35
CA ASN A 28 -21.45 -30.36 41.49
C ASN A 28 -21.18 -29.02 40.79
N ALA A 29 -20.30 -28.19 41.37
CA ALA A 29 -19.80 -27.00 40.70
C ALA A 29 -18.72 -27.36 39.67
N PRO A 30 -18.68 -26.72 38.48
CA PRO A 30 -17.62 -26.93 37.51
C PRO A 30 -16.26 -26.49 38.08
N ALA A 31 -15.22 -27.30 37.87
CA ALA A 31 -13.90 -27.10 38.49
C ALA A 31 -13.20 -25.77 38.14
N SER A 32 -13.66 -25.08 37.09
CA SER A 32 -13.17 -23.77 36.65
C SER A 32 -13.74 -22.58 37.45
N LEU A 33 -14.77 -22.78 38.28
CA LEU A 33 -15.50 -21.70 38.95
C LEU A 33 -15.02 -21.39 40.38
N GLY A 34 -14.02 -22.14 40.89
CA GLY A 34 -13.51 -21.96 42.25
C GLY A 34 -12.14 -21.27 42.28
N ASP A 35 -11.99 -20.21 43.06
CA ASP A 35 -10.74 -19.44 43.27
C ASP A 35 -9.61 -20.23 44.00
N LYS A 36 -9.72 -21.56 44.11
CA LYS A 36 -8.73 -22.42 44.76
C LYS A 36 -7.81 -23.03 43.70
N ALA A 37 -6.54 -22.62 43.71
CA ALA A 37 -5.52 -23.22 42.86
C ALA A 37 -5.32 -24.71 43.21
N PHE A 38 -5.52 -25.61 42.24
CA PHE A 38 -5.37 -27.07 42.40
C PHE A 38 -3.90 -27.55 42.37
N ASN A 39 -2.98 -26.74 42.89
CA ASN A 39 -1.56 -27.08 42.90
C ASN A 39 -1.30 -28.17 43.96
N ARG A 40 -0.65 -29.26 43.55
CA ARG A 40 -0.22 -30.32 44.48
C ARG A 40 0.98 -29.83 45.29
N LYS A 41 0.81 -29.67 46.60
CA LYS A 41 1.93 -29.43 47.52
C LYS A 41 2.68 -30.74 47.74
N GLN A 42 4.01 -30.72 47.67
CA GLN A 42 4.87 -31.89 47.90
C GLN A 42 5.05 -32.11 49.41
N THR A 43 4.01 -32.63 50.09
CA THR A 43 4.04 -32.92 51.54
C THR A 43 4.63 -34.30 51.87
N LEU A 44 4.88 -35.10 50.84
CA LEU A 44 5.51 -36.42 50.92
C LEU A 44 6.81 -36.34 50.10
N ASN A 45 7.96 -36.51 50.75
CA ASN A 45 9.25 -36.39 50.09
C ASN A 45 10.24 -37.46 50.56
N TYR A 46 11.21 -37.78 49.69
CA TYR A 46 12.32 -38.67 50.02
C TYR A 46 13.59 -37.86 50.21
N GLN A 47 14.14 -37.84 51.42
CA GLN A 47 15.46 -37.28 51.68
C GLN A 47 16.44 -38.40 52.00
N LYS A 48 17.54 -38.47 51.22
CA LYS A 48 18.64 -39.42 51.41
C LYS A 48 18.17 -40.89 51.52
N GLY A 49 17.14 -41.24 50.75
CA GLY A 49 16.65 -42.63 50.63
C GLY A 49 15.55 -43.05 51.61
N TYR A 50 15.08 -42.15 52.48
CA TYR A 50 14.00 -42.44 53.44
C TYR A 50 12.76 -41.58 53.14
N ALA A 51 11.58 -42.18 53.22
CA ALA A 51 10.30 -41.48 53.11
C ALA A 51 10.06 -40.64 54.37
N MET A 52 9.85 -39.35 54.19
CA MET A 52 9.53 -38.41 55.27
C MET A 52 8.20 -37.73 54.94
N ASP A 53 7.30 -37.76 55.93
CA ASP A 53 6.03 -37.03 55.89
C ASP A 53 6.20 -35.72 56.65
N GLU A 54 6.02 -34.57 56.00
CA GLU A 54 5.98 -33.29 56.71
C GLU A 54 4.61 -33.11 57.37
N PRO A 55 4.51 -32.90 58.71
CA PRO A 55 3.23 -32.73 59.37
C PRO A 55 2.58 -31.41 58.95
N VAL A 56 1.40 -31.50 58.34
CA VAL A 56 0.60 -30.34 57.95
C VAL A 56 -0.11 -29.78 59.18
N MET A 57 0.55 -28.93 59.97
CA MET A 57 -0.13 -27.92 60.80
C MET A 57 0.75 -26.69 61.07
N CYS A 58 0.42 -25.59 60.41
CA CYS A 58 0.36 -24.28 61.05
C CYS A 58 -0.75 -23.49 60.36
N VAL A 59 -1.81 -23.24 61.11
CA VAL A 59 -2.83 -22.26 60.76
C VAL A 59 -2.36 -20.96 61.42
N ASP A 60 -1.98 -19.96 60.63
CA ASP A 60 -1.99 -18.57 61.10
C ASP A 60 -3.16 -17.84 60.43
N PRO A 61 -4.08 -17.26 61.21
CA PRO A 61 -5.25 -16.57 60.71
C PRO A 61 -4.90 -15.09 60.51
N LEU A 62 -4.67 -14.64 59.28
CA LEU A 62 -4.92 -13.24 58.93
C LEU A 62 -5.01 -13.04 57.41
N ALA A 63 -5.86 -12.08 57.09
CA ALA A 63 -6.43 -11.71 55.81
C ALA A 63 -5.44 -11.26 54.71
N ASP A 64 -6.00 -11.29 53.50
CA ASP A 64 -5.79 -10.39 52.35
C ASP A 64 -4.46 -10.38 51.60
N GLY A 65 -4.61 -10.43 50.27
CA GLY A 65 -3.53 -10.59 49.32
C GLY A 65 -2.60 -9.40 49.22
N VAL A 66 -1.30 -9.70 49.11
CA VAL A 66 -0.30 -8.83 48.47
C VAL A 66 0.78 -9.70 47.81
N ASN A 67 1.05 -9.42 46.54
CA ASN A 67 2.21 -9.90 45.78
C ASN A 67 3.51 -9.42 46.42
N ASN A 68 4.46 -10.30 46.74
CA ASN A 68 5.85 -9.88 47.00
C ASN A 68 6.86 -10.89 46.45
N LYS A 69 7.25 -10.67 45.19
CA LYS A 69 8.62 -10.97 44.73
C LYS A 69 9.53 -9.90 45.32
N GLN A 70 10.68 -10.32 45.85
CA GLN A 70 11.78 -9.52 46.42
C GLN A 70 11.68 -9.25 47.93
N LEU A 71 12.41 -10.07 48.70
CA LEU A 71 13.23 -9.72 49.89
C LEU A 71 13.46 -11.02 50.69
N ILE A 72 14.70 -11.54 50.66
CA ILE A 72 15.47 -12.17 51.75
C ILE A 72 16.84 -12.51 51.13
N LYS A 73 17.68 -11.48 51.00
CA LYS A 73 19.10 -11.60 51.34
C LYS A 73 19.22 -10.99 52.73
N THR A 74 20.21 -11.45 53.50
CA THR A 74 20.61 -10.91 54.82
C THR A 74 19.66 -11.18 55.98
N ILE A 75 19.74 -12.38 56.57
CA ILE A 75 19.70 -12.56 58.04
C ILE A 75 20.74 -13.63 58.41
N SER A 76 21.91 -13.20 58.84
CA SER A 76 22.83 -14.01 59.65
C SER A 76 22.34 -13.94 61.10
N PRO A 77 22.08 -15.06 61.79
CA PRO A 77 21.77 -15.01 63.20
C PRO A 77 23.06 -14.80 64.00
N SER A 78 23.08 -13.67 64.70
CA SER A 78 24.12 -13.27 65.64
C SER A 78 24.24 -14.25 66.81
N ALA A 79 25.49 -14.43 67.22
CA ALA A 79 25.99 -14.99 68.46
C ALA A 79 25.02 -14.98 69.65
N ALA A 80 24.68 -16.18 70.11
CA ALA A 80 24.52 -16.49 71.52
C ALA A 80 25.56 -17.56 71.86
N ALA A 81 26.41 -17.24 72.85
CA ALA A 81 27.53 -18.06 73.28
C ALA A 81 27.10 -19.47 73.69
N GLY A 82 27.45 -20.45 72.87
CA GLY A 82 27.41 -21.87 73.17
C GLY A 82 28.70 -22.48 72.66
N THR A 83 29.55 -22.91 73.58
CA THR A 83 30.89 -23.47 73.36
C THR A 83 30.87 -24.57 72.29
N ALA A 84 31.29 -24.24 71.07
CA ALA A 84 31.41 -25.22 69.98
C ALA A 84 32.69 -26.02 70.17
N TYR A 85 32.54 -27.26 70.63
CA TYR A 85 33.59 -28.28 70.55
C TYR A 85 33.98 -28.49 69.08
N SER A 86 35.27 -28.31 68.74
CA SER A 86 35.81 -28.85 67.50
C SER A 86 35.72 -30.39 67.56
N PRO A 87 35.01 -31.07 66.65
CA PRO A 87 35.03 -32.51 66.64
C PRO A 87 36.43 -32.99 66.21
N LEU A 88 37.04 -33.79 67.08
CA LEU A 88 38.26 -34.55 66.83
C LEU A 88 38.10 -35.36 65.54
N ASN A 89 39.05 -35.24 64.60
CA ASN A 89 39.16 -36.11 63.43
C ASN A 89 39.48 -37.54 63.90
N THR A 90 38.44 -38.32 64.16
CA THR A 90 38.56 -39.76 64.42
C THR A 90 38.72 -40.44 63.06
N THR A 91 39.93 -40.87 62.72
CA THR A 91 40.18 -41.64 61.49
C THR A 91 39.60 -43.03 61.64
N TYR A 92 38.52 -43.32 60.91
CA TYR A 92 37.92 -44.65 60.85
C TYR A 92 38.77 -45.59 59.97
N PRO A 93 38.78 -46.91 60.24
CA PRO A 93 39.36 -47.88 59.32
C PRO A 93 38.69 -47.83 57.95
N LYS A 94 39.46 -48.05 56.87
CA LYS A 94 38.99 -47.97 55.47
C LYS A 94 37.69 -48.75 55.18
N TRP A 95 37.57 -49.96 55.72
CA TRP A 95 36.39 -50.81 55.54
C TRP A 95 35.12 -50.27 56.24
N VAL A 96 35.25 -49.40 57.23
CA VAL A 96 34.13 -48.69 57.89
C VAL A 96 33.83 -47.37 57.16
N GLU A 97 34.87 -46.63 56.80
CA GLU A 97 34.74 -45.31 56.16
C GLU A 97 34.13 -45.39 54.75
N PHE A 98 34.44 -46.47 54.03
CA PHE A 98 34.02 -46.69 52.65
C PHE A 98 33.00 -47.82 52.49
N ASP A 99 32.35 -48.26 53.58
CA ASP A 99 31.26 -49.25 53.51
C ASP A 99 30.20 -48.82 52.48
N ARG A 100 29.80 -49.76 51.62
CA ARG A 100 28.84 -49.57 50.50
C ARG A 100 29.20 -48.52 49.46
N LYS A 101 30.38 -47.88 49.53
CA LYS A 101 30.84 -46.96 48.49
C LYS A 101 31.52 -47.75 47.38
N VAL A 102 30.89 -47.76 46.21
CA VAL A 102 31.36 -48.50 45.04
C VAL A 102 31.56 -47.53 43.89
N LEU A 103 32.73 -47.60 43.27
CA LEU A 103 33.01 -46.87 42.05
C LEU A 103 32.62 -47.72 40.84
N ARG A 104 31.83 -47.17 39.94
CA ARG A 104 31.33 -47.82 38.73
C ARG A 104 31.78 -47.09 37.46
N TRP A 105 32.28 -47.86 36.51
CA TRP A 105 32.60 -47.44 35.14
C TRP A 105 31.85 -48.30 34.13
N TYR A 106 31.59 -47.71 32.97
CA TYR A 106 30.96 -48.36 31.83
C TYR A 106 32.00 -48.49 30.71
N GLY A 107 31.99 -49.63 30.04
CA GLY A 107 32.92 -49.90 28.96
C GLY A 107 32.41 -50.96 28.01
N TYR A 108 33.26 -51.36 27.07
CA TYR A 108 33.00 -52.49 26.20
C TYR A 108 34.30 -53.20 25.84
N PHE A 109 34.18 -54.42 25.31
CA PHE A 109 35.25 -55.04 24.54
C PHE A 109 34.69 -55.57 23.22
N LYS A 110 35.54 -55.62 22.19
CA LYS A 110 35.18 -56.17 20.89
C LYS A 110 35.54 -57.65 20.85
N GLU A 111 34.60 -58.48 20.44
CA GLU A 111 34.80 -59.92 20.26
C GLU A 111 34.67 -60.23 18.76
N ALA A 112 35.73 -60.78 18.16
CA ALA A 112 35.70 -61.18 16.76
C ALA A 112 34.80 -62.42 16.59
N VAL A 113 34.00 -62.44 15.53
CA VAL A 113 33.08 -63.55 15.23
C VAL A 113 33.41 -64.08 13.85
N THR A 114 33.73 -65.36 13.76
CA THR A 114 33.96 -66.06 12.49
C THR A 114 32.69 -66.75 12.03
N GLU A 115 32.45 -66.79 10.72
CA GLU A 115 31.38 -67.57 10.07
C GLU A 115 29.94 -67.18 10.44
N SER A 116 29.67 -65.89 10.65
CA SER A 116 28.30 -65.37 10.81
C SER A 116 27.86 -64.55 9.60
N ALA A 117 26.64 -64.79 9.10
CA ALA A 117 26.03 -64.00 8.02
C ALA A 117 25.53 -62.62 8.49
N THR A 118 25.50 -62.36 9.80
CA THR A 118 24.97 -61.13 10.39
C THR A 118 26.04 -60.13 10.80
N GLU A 119 27.20 -60.58 11.28
CA GLU A 119 28.25 -59.71 11.84
C GLU A 119 29.64 -60.34 11.71
N ASN A 120 30.68 -59.52 11.59
CA ASN A 120 32.09 -59.96 11.59
C ASN A 120 32.77 -59.76 12.96
N TYR A 121 32.21 -58.89 13.79
CA TYR A 121 32.60 -58.65 15.18
C TYR A 121 31.39 -58.13 15.93
N ARG A 122 31.36 -58.36 17.24
CA ARG A 122 30.30 -57.87 18.13
C ARG A 122 30.87 -57.01 19.25
N VAL A 123 30.05 -56.10 19.78
CA VAL A 123 30.44 -55.17 20.85
C VAL A 123 29.74 -55.57 22.14
N ARG A 124 30.49 -56.13 23.11
CA ARG A 124 29.93 -56.52 24.41
C ARG A 124 30.13 -55.42 25.42
N LYS A 125 29.04 -54.80 25.84
CA LYS A 125 29.01 -53.75 26.88
C LYS A 125 29.29 -54.40 28.24
N ILE A 126 30.06 -53.73 29.09
CA ILE A 126 30.44 -54.23 30.42
C ILE A 126 30.41 -53.08 31.43
N VAL A 127 30.14 -53.43 32.67
CA VAL A 127 30.12 -52.54 33.82
C VAL A 127 31.20 -53.01 34.79
N VAL A 128 32.17 -52.15 35.09
CA VAL A 128 33.24 -52.41 36.05
C VAL A 128 32.88 -51.75 37.36
N CYS A 129 32.82 -52.51 38.45
CA CYS A 129 32.60 -52.01 39.80
C CYS A 129 33.86 -52.25 40.64
N TYR A 130 34.37 -51.19 41.28
CA TYR A 130 35.49 -51.20 42.22
C TYR A 130 34.96 -50.87 43.62
N TYR A 131 35.21 -51.74 44.59
CA TYR A 131 34.72 -51.60 45.96
C TYR A 131 35.77 -50.90 46.81
N LEU A 132 35.46 -49.70 47.32
CA LEU A 132 36.41 -48.89 48.07
C LEU A 132 36.73 -49.46 49.46
N GLU A 133 35.90 -50.36 49.98
CA GLU A 133 36.11 -50.99 51.30
C GLU A 133 37.32 -51.94 51.33
N ASP A 134 37.57 -52.68 50.24
CA ASP A 134 38.53 -53.77 50.19
C ASP A 134 39.38 -53.83 48.90
N ASP A 135 39.26 -52.83 48.02
CA ASP A 135 39.97 -52.72 46.73
C ASP A 135 39.71 -53.89 45.77
N THR A 136 38.54 -54.53 45.88
CA THR A 136 38.12 -55.60 44.96
C THR A 136 37.43 -55.05 43.72
N ILE A 137 37.47 -55.82 42.64
CA ILE A 137 36.82 -55.48 41.36
C ILE A 137 35.85 -56.59 40.98
N SER A 138 34.68 -56.20 40.47
CA SER A 138 33.76 -57.10 39.77
C SER A 138 33.39 -56.52 38.42
N VAL A 139 33.37 -57.34 37.39
CA VAL A 139 32.92 -56.93 36.04
C VAL A 139 31.65 -57.69 35.70
N THR A 140 30.63 -56.97 35.28
CA THR A 140 29.32 -57.54 34.93
C THR A 140 28.88 -57.04 33.56
N GLU A 141 28.43 -57.95 32.71
CA GLU A 141 27.78 -57.62 31.45
C GLU A 141 26.28 -57.37 31.71
N PRO A 142 25.74 -56.19 31.35
CA PRO A 142 24.32 -55.92 31.45
C PRO A 142 23.54 -56.86 30.52
N LYS A 143 22.39 -57.34 31.00
CA LYS A 143 21.52 -58.21 30.20
C LYS A 143 20.88 -57.39 29.07
N GLN A 144 21.00 -57.87 27.84
CA GLN A 144 20.40 -57.30 26.64
C GLN A 144 19.40 -58.29 26.05
N ASP A 145 18.16 -57.87 25.90
CA ASP A 145 17.08 -58.71 25.40
C ASP A 145 17.39 -59.21 23.99
N ASN A 146 17.19 -60.52 23.78
CA ASN A 146 17.42 -61.21 22.51
C ASN A 146 18.87 -61.15 21.99
N SER A 147 19.87 -61.02 22.88
CA SER A 147 21.29 -61.09 22.51
C SER A 147 21.77 -62.51 22.14
N GLY A 148 21.08 -63.54 22.65
CA GLY A 148 21.44 -64.95 22.43
C GLY A 148 22.73 -65.41 23.14
N LEU A 149 23.38 -64.54 23.92
CA LEU A 149 24.60 -64.83 24.66
C LEU A 149 24.31 -65.08 26.15
N PRO A 150 25.09 -65.93 26.84
CA PRO A 150 25.06 -65.99 28.29
C PRO A 150 25.61 -64.68 28.87
N GLN A 151 24.74 -63.90 29.52
CA GLN A 151 25.04 -62.59 30.09
C GLN A 151 24.95 -62.59 31.62
N GLY A 152 25.64 -61.65 32.27
CA GLY A 152 25.64 -61.50 33.72
C GLY A 152 27.04 -61.26 34.29
N VAL A 153 27.37 -61.91 35.41
CA VAL A 153 28.69 -61.75 36.05
C VAL A 153 29.78 -62.26 35.11
N PHE A 154 30.67 -61.35 34.70
CA PHE A 154 31.76 -61.62 33.76
C PHE A 154 33.07 -61.93 34.52
N ILE A 155 33.37 -61.16 35.56
CA ILE A 155 34.46 -61.41 36.53
C ILE A 155 33.85 -61.31 37.93
N ARG A 156 34.03 -62.37 38.74
CA ARG A 156 33.57 -62.40 40.15
C ARG A 156 34.35 -61.38 40.98
N ARG A 157 33.73 -60.87 42.05
CA ARG A 157 34.35 -59.90 42.97
C ARG A 157 35.58 -60.49 43.65
N HIS A 158 36.76 -59.96 43.34
CA HIS A 158 38.01 -60.22 44.05
C HIS A 158 39.08 -59.19 43.62
N ARG A 159 40.27 -59.24 44.22
CA ARG A 159 41.39 -58.37 43.81
C ARG A 159 42.03 -58.93 42.54
N ILE A 160 42.08 -58.11 41.49
CA ILE A 160 42.62 -58.49 40.19
C ILE A 160 44.09 -58.04 40.12
N GLU A 161 44.97 -58.96 39.70
CA GLU A 161 46.39 -58.70 39.50
C GLU A 161 46.65 -58.07 38.12
N LYS A 162 47.54 -57.09 38.07
CA LYS A 162 48.02 -56.46 36.84
C LYS A 162 49.00 -57.39 36.11
N PRO A 163 49.09 -57.32 34.77
CA PRO A 163 50.03 -58.14 34.00
C PRO A 163 51.52 -57.87 34.33
N GLY A 164 51.86 -56.74 34.94
CA GLY A 164 53.22 -56.38 35.38
C GLY A 164 53.51 -56.56 36.87
N GLY A 165 52.60 -57.21 37.63
CA GLY A 165 52.66 -57.30 39.09
C GLY A 165 51.94 -56.16 39.81
N GLY A 166 51.39 -56.45 40.99
CA GLY A 166 50.55 -55.52 41.79
C GLY A 166 49.05 -55.63 41.49
N TYR A 167 48.21 -54.97 42.30
CA TYR A 167 46.75 -54.95 42.16
C TYR A 167 46.26 -53.70 41.45
N PHE A 168 45.13 -53.80 40.75
CA PHE A 168 44.43 -52.65 40.18
C PHE A 168 43.93 -51.68 41.27
N GLY A 169 44.15 -50.39 41.04
CA GLY A 169 43.66 -49.30 41.87
C GLY A 169 42.78 -48.35 41.08
N ILE A 170 42.23 -47.36 41.80
CA ILE A 170 41.40 -46.29 41.24
C ILE A 170 42.05 -45.56 40.05
N PRO A 171 43.35 -45.17 40.06
CA PRO A 171 43.94 -44.40 38.95
C PRO A 171 44.11 -45.19 37.65
N ASP A 172 43.94 -46.52 37.68
CA ASP A 172 44.04 -47.36 36.48
C ASP A 172 42.77 -47.33 35.63
N PHE A 173 41.66 -46.76 36.13
CA PHE A 173 40.36 -46.70 35.45
C PHE A 173 40.03 -45.27 35.00
N VAL A 174 40.61 -44.88 33.87
CA VAL A 174 40.39 -43.56 33.23
C VAL A 174 39.44 -43.71 32.04
N VAL A 175 38.46 -42.80 31.91
CA VAL A 175 37.54 -42.75 30.77
C VAL A 175 38.31 -42.43 29.49
N GLY A 176 38.12 -43.22 28.43
CA GLY A 176 38.85 -43.16 27.16
C GLY A 176 40.11 -44.02 27.11
N GLN A 177 40.49 -44.69 28.21
CA GLN A 177 41.65 -45.60 28.25
C GLN A 177 41.23 -47.08 28.26
N SER A 178 42.16 -47.91 27.78
CA SER A 178 41.97 -49.36 27.72
C SER A 178 42.61 -50.06 28.92
N VAL A 179 41.85 -50.90 29.61
CA VAL A 179 42.30 -51.68 30.78
C VAL A 179 42.33 -53.17 30.42
N THR A 180 43.45 -53.83 30.65
CA THR A 180 43.61 -55.25 30.35
C THR A 180 43.46 -56.11 31.62
N MET A 181 42.38 -56.87 31.72
CA MET A 181 42.14 -57.81 32.83
C MET A 181 41.98 -59.23 32.28
N TYR A 182 42.67 -60.21 32.86
CA TYR A 182 42.65 -61.63 32.43
C TYR A 182 42.81 -61.84 30.91
N GLY A 183 43.74 -61.11 30.30
CA GLY A 183 44.04 -61.24 28.86
C GLY A 183 42.99 -60.62 27.93
N ARG A 184 41.97 -59.91 28.45
CA ARG A 184 40.99 -59.17 27.65
C ARG A 184 41.18 -57.67 27.84
N VAL A 185 41.08 -56.93 26.74
CA VAL A 185 41.21 -55.47 26.69
C VAL A 185 39.83 -54.84 26.75
N PHE A 186 39.54 -54.11 27.82
CA PHE A 186 38.30 -53.38 28.03
C PHE A 186 38.51 -51.90 27.75
N GLN A 187 37.67 -51.29 26.93
CA GLN A 187 37.65 -49.84 26.70
C GLN A 187 36.67 -49.19 27.65
N ILE A 188 37.14 -48.27 28.49
CA ILE A 188 36.27 -47.52 29.41
C ILE A 188 35.70 -46.32 28.66
N VAL A 189 34.38 -46.25 28.59
CA VAL A 189 33.63 -45.27 27.78
C VAL A 189 32.97 -44.21 28.64
N ASP A 190 32.55 -44.57 29.85
CA ASP A 190 31.90 -43.63 30.76
C ASP A 190 32.16 -44.01 32.22
N ALA A 191 31.97 -43.04 33.11
CA ALA A 191 32.05 -43.19 34.57
C ALA A 191 30.73 -42.70 35.18
N ASP A 192 30.22 -43.43 36.16
CA ASP A 192 29.00 -43.08 36.88
C ASP A 192 29.06 -41.68 37.55
N SER A 193 27.90 -41.08 37.79
CA SER A 193 27.80 -39.76 38.43
C SER A 193 28.51 -39.70 39.80
N HIS A 194 28.40 -40.78 40.58
CA HIS A 194 29.07 -40.91 41.87
C HIS A 194 30.59 -41.00 41.73
N THR A 195 31.09 -41.75 40.73
CA THR A 195 32.54 -41.90 40.52
C THR A 195 33.18 -40.62 40.03
N ARG A 196 32.51 -39.90 39.13
CA ARG A 196 32.94 -38.57 38.68
C ARG A 196 33.10 -37.60 39.85
N SER A 197 32.11 -37.57 40.75
CA SER A 197 32.15 -36.71 41.95
C SER A 197 33.25 -37.12 42.92
N TYR A 198 33.45 -38.43 43.11
CA TYR A 198 34.49 -38.96 44.00
C TYR A 198 35.90 -38.67 43.47
N LEU A 199 36.15 -38.90 42.18
CA LEU A 199 37.43 -38.65 41.51
C LEU A 199 37.77 -37.15 41.49
N ALA A 200 36.78 -36.29 41.23
CA ALA A 200 36.93 -34.84 41.33
C ALA A 200 37.33 -34.40 42.74
N GLY A 201 36.75 -35.03 43.78
CA GLY A 201 37.12 -34.80 45.18
C GLY A 201 38.55 -35.25 45.54
N GLN A 202 39.13 -36.19 44.78
CA GLN A 202 40.52 -36.62 44.91
C GLN A 202 41.48 -35.89 43.95
N GLY A 203 41.01 -34.85 43.25
CA GLY A 203 41.82 -34.02 42.35
C GLY A 203 42.08 -34.61 40.96
N SER A 204 41.34 -35.65 40.56
CA SER A 204 41.40 -36.23 39.21
C SER A 204 40.18 -35.78 38.38
N ASP A 205 40.42 -35.04 37.30
CA ASP A 205 39.35 -34.63 36.38
C ASP A 205 38.99 -35.76 35.42
N VAL A 206 37.69 -36.07 35.27
CA VAL A 206 37.21 -37.23 34.51
C VAL A 206 36.63 -36.78 33.18
N SER A 207 37.23 -37.21 32.08
CA SER A 207 36.76 -36.94 30.70
C SER A 207 35.28 -37.27 30.50
N GLY A 208 34.63 -36.55 29.58
CA GLY A 208 33.21 -36.77 29.22
C GLY A 208 32.92 -38.18 28.69
N ALA A 209 31.65 -38.58 28.67
CA ALA A 209 31.24 -39.89 28.17
C ALA A 209 31.52 -40.02 26.66
N GLU A 210 32.17 -41.10 26.25
CA GLU A 210 32.38 -41.43 24.84
C GLU A 210 31.19 -42.25 24.30
N ALA A 211 31.04 -42.32 22.97
CA ALA A 211 30.02 -43.17 22.36
C ALA A 211 30.54 -44.62 22.24
N TYR A 212 29.68 -45.61 22.50
CA TYR A 212 29.97 -46.99 22.14
C TYR A 212 30.15 -47.11 20.62
N PRO A 213 31.06 -47.96 20.12
CA PRO A 213 31.16 -48.21 18.70
C PRO A 213 29.90 -48.89 18.18
N ASN A 214 29.53 -48.58 16.94
CA ASN A 214 28.38 -49.20 16.28
C ASN A 214 28.55 -50.73 16.22
N ASP A 215 27.53 -51.45 16.68
CA ASP A 215 27.45 -52.90 16.57
C ASP A 215 26.80 -53.30 15.22
N PRO A 216 27.49 -54.03 14.34
CA PRO A 216 26.93 -54.51 13.07
C PRO A 216 25.62 -55.29 13.25
N PHE A 217 25.44 -56.03 14.35
CA PHE A 217 24.21 -56.75 14.62
C PHE A 217 23.04 -55.80 14.94
N GLU A 218 23.29 -54.75 15.73
CA GLU A 218 22.26 -53.77 16.11
C GLU A 218 21.78 -52.96 14.88
N THR A 219 22.70 -52.57 14.00
CA THR A 219 22.35 -51.90 12.73
C THR A 219 21.54 -52.78 11.78
N LYS A 220 21.91 -54.06 11.63
CA LYS A 220 21.14 -55.02 10.82
C LYS A 220 19.77 -55.28 11.42
N LYS A 221 19.66 -55.41 12.74
CA LYS A 221 18.38 -55.56 13.44
C LYS A 221 17.46 -54.36 13.18
N LEU A 222 17.96 -53.13 13.28
CA LEU A 222 17.19 -51.92 12.97
C LEU A 222 16.63 -51.91 11.53
N SER A 223 17.43 -52.36 10.56
CA SER A 223 16.98 -52.51 9.17
C SER A 223 15.92 -53.61 8.97
N MET A 224 15.94 -54.65 9.82
CA MET A 224 15.05 -55.81 9.76
C MET A 224 13.78 -55.64 10.61
N THR A 225 13.81 -54.81 11.67
CA THR A 225 12.65 -54.50 12.52
C THR A 225 11.55 -53.69 11.81
N HIS A 226 11.72 -53.38 10.53
CA HIS A 226 10.62 -52.96 9.65
C HIS A 226 9.67 -54.10 9.24
N GLY A 227 9.78 -55.29 9.84
CA GLY A 227 8.97 -56.46 9.51
C GLY A 227 8.25 -57.05 10.71
N HIS A 228 7.14 -56.42 11.14
CA HIS A 228 5.91 -57.06 11.63
C HIS A 228 4.90 -55.94 11.95
N GLY A 229 4.23 -55.40 10.92
CA GLY A 229 3.05 -54.52 11.11
C GLY A 229 3.01 -53.20 10.35
N SER A 230 3.94 -52.89 9.44
CA SER A 230 3.76 -51.75 8.54
C SER A 230 4.48 -51.96 7.20
N PRO A 231 3.83 -51.68 6.06
CA PRO A 231 4.49 -51.68 4.77
C PRO A 231 5.52 -50.54 4.70
N LYS A 232 6.62 -50.82 3.98
CA LYS A 232 7.75 -49.95 3.66
C LYS A 232 7.41 -48.45 3.69
N ALA A 233 8.10 -47.70 4.56
CA ALA A 233 8.19 -46.25 4.47
C ALA A 233 8.71 -45.87 3.08
N GLY A 234 7.83 -45.35 2.22
CA GLY A 234 8.17 -44.90 0.87
C GLY A 234 7.14 -45.20 -0.21
N GLN A 235 6.15 -46.08 0.04
CA GLN A 235 4.98 -46.18 -0.84
C GLN A 235 3.72 -45.75 -0.11
N PRO A 236 2.92 -44.81 -0.68
CA PRO A 236 1.73 -44.31 -0.03
C PRO A 236 0.67 -45.42 0.00
N VAL A 237 0.61 -46.13 1.12
CA VAL A 237 -0.42 -47.15 1.42
C VAL A 237 -1.83 -46.57 1.44
N GLU A 238 -1.96 -45.26 1.47
CA GLU A 238 -3.23 -44.54 1.40
C GLU A 238 -4.02 -44.83 0.12
N SER A 239 -3.36 -45.07 -1.02
CA SER A 239 -4.05 -45.25 -2.30
C SER A 239 -4.79 -46.59 -2.39
N LEU A 240 -4.16 -47.67 -1.92
CA LEU A 240 -4.74 -49.02 -1.93
C LEU A 240 -5.85 -49.14 -0.89
N SER A 241 -5.64 -48.59 0.31
CA SER A 241 -6.66 -48.56 1.37
C SER A 241 -7.91 -47.79 0.92
N LYS A 242 -7.74 -46.60 0.32
CA LYS A 242 -8.87 -45.81 -0.22
C LYS A 242 -9.60 -46.55 -1.34
N PHE A 243 -8.89 -47.30 -2.18
CA PHE A 243 -9.50 -48.13 -3.23
C PHE A 243 -10.34 -49.26 -2.64
N PHE A 244 -9.82 -50.00 -1.65
CA PHE A 244 -10.60 -51.04 -0.96
C PHE A 244 -11.80 -50.45 -0.22
N GLU A 245 -11.64 -49.33 0.46
CA GLU A 245 -12.74 -48.62 1.11
C GLU A 245 -13.85 -48.22 0.12
N ALA A 246 -13.49 -47.67 -1.03
CA ALA A 246 -14.45 -47.31 -2.07
C ALA A 246 -15.16 -48.55 -2.64
N THR A 247 -14.41 -49.63 -2.85
CA THR A 247 -14.96 -50.94 -3.30
C THR A 247 -15.94 -51.52 -2.27
N MET A 248 -15.68 -51.30 -0.98
CA MET A 248 -16.53 -51.69 0.14
C MET A 248 -17.69 -50.69 0.40
N GLY A 249 -17.92 -49.73 -0.51
CA GLY A 249 -19.07 -48.84 -0.48
C GLY A 249 -18.89 -47.57 0.39
N LYS A 250 -17.67 -47.27 0.86
CA LYS A 250 -17.41 -46.01 1.56
C LYS A 250 -17.41 -44.85 0.57
N VAL A 251 -18.25 -43.85 0.83
CA VAL A 251 -18.31 -42.62 0.02
C VAL A 251 -17.05 -41.78 0.29
N SER A 252 -16.40 -41.31 -0.77
CA SER A 252 -15.17 -40.51 -0.67
C SER A 252 -15.42 -39.03 -0.30
N GLY A 253 -14.77 -38.56 0.77
CA GLY A 253 -14.25 -37.19 0.94
C GLY A 253 -15.12 -36.14 1.67
N ASN A 254 -14.78 -35.83 2.94
CA ASN A 254 -15.34 -34.71 3.71
C ASN A 254 -14.72 -33.33 3.37
N GLU A 255 -13.54 -33.30 2.76
CA GLU A 255 -12.78 -32.05 2.56
C GLU A 255 -13.38 -31.15 1.47
N LYS A 256 -13.86 -31.76 0.37
CA LYS A 256 -14.63 -31.05 -0.66
C LYS A 256 -15.90 -30.43 -0.09
N LEU A 257 -16.59 -31.15 0.80
CA LEU A 257 -17.79 -30.64 1.46
C LEU A 257 -17.46 -29.46 2.37
N LYS A 258 -16.35 -29.52 3.13
CA LYS A 258 -15.91 -28.40 3.97
C LYS A 258 -15.65 -27.13 3.15
N GLN A 259 -14.94 -27.25 2.02
CA GLN A 259 -14.67 -26.11 1.15
C GLN A 259 -15.97 -25.54 0.56
N PHE A 260 -16.86 -26.41 0.08
CA PHE A 260 -18.19 -26.03 -0.41
C PHE A 260 -19.00 -25.28 0.65
N MET A 261 -19.06 -25.76 1.89
CA MET A 261 -19.85 -25.12 2.96
C MET A 261 -19.37 -23.70 3.30
N VAL A 262 -18.06 -23.44 3.24
CA VAL A 262 -17.48 -22.12 3.59
C VAL A 262 -17.60 -21.12 2.44
N HIS A 263 -17.45 -21.61 1.20
CA HIS A 263 -17.30 -20.78 0.01
C HIS A 263 -18.44 -20.91 -1.00
N SER A 264 -19.55 -21.58 -0.64
CA SER A 264 -20.71 -21.75 -1.52
C SER A 264 -21.17 -20.40 -2.07
N ARG A 265 -21.43 -20.36 -3.39
CA ARG A 265 -21.90 -19.18 -4.13
C ARG A 265 -20.95 -17.96 -4.13
N LYS A 266 -19.71 -18.12 -3.68
CA LYS A 266 -18.68 -17.09 -3.81
C LYS A 266 -17.88 -17.32 -5.09
N VAL A 267 -18.04 -16.41 -6.04
CA VAL A 267 -17.40 -16.49 -7.36
C VAL A 267 -16.57 -15.24 -7.58
N LEU A 268 -15.29 -15.42 -7.91
CA LEU A 268 -14.45 -14.31 -8.33
C LEU A 268 -14.61 -14.09 -9.84
N ARG A 269 -15.17 -12.94 -10.21
CA ARG A 269 -15.36 -12.52 -11.59
C ARG A 269 -14.28 -11.53 -12.03
N PHE A 270 -13.60 -11.86 -13.11
CA PHE A 270 -12.62 -11.03 -13.79
C PHE A 270 -13.06 -10.71 -15.21
N TYR A 271 -12.68 -9.54 -15.71
CA TYR A 271 -12.84 -9.17 -17.10
C TYR A 271 -11.49 -9.27 -17.80
N CYS A 272 -11.47 -10.10 -18.84
CA CYS A 272 -10.27 -10.43 -19.58
C CYS A 272 -10.42 -10.00 -21.03
N VAL A 273 -9.28 -9.73 -21.67
CA VAL A 273 -9.21 -9.51 -23.10
C VAL A 273 -8.19 -10.47 -23.68
N TRP A 274 -8.59 -11.17 -24.74
CA TRP A 274 -7.67 -11.95 -25.56
C TRP A 274 -7.37 -11.15 -26.83
N ASP A 275 -6.10 -10.77 -27.01
CA ASP A 275 -5.64 -10.05 -28.20
C ASP A 275 -4.96 -11.02 -29.17
N ASP A 276 -5.71 -11.47 -30.17
CA ASP A 276 -5.21 -12.37 -31.22
C ASP A 276 -4.85 -11.61 -32.51
N ARG A 277 -4.83 -10.26 -32.52
CA ARG A 277 -4.63 -9.45 -33.75
C ARG A 277 -3.34 -9.70 -34.50
N ARG A 278 -2.39 -10.41 -33.89
CA ARG A 278 -1.14 -10.85 -34.55
C ARG A 278 -1.37 -12.01 -35.52
N ALA A 279 -2.43 -12.79 -35.34
CA ALA A 279 -2.82 -13.85 -36.25
C ALA A 279 -3.48 -13.28 -37.52
N MET A 280 -3.41 -14.01 -38.64
CA MET A 280 -3.90 -13.54 -39.95
C MET A 280 -5.37 -13.11 -39.97
N TYR A 281 -6.22 -13.75 -39.15
CA TYR A 281 -7.65 -13.44 -39.02
C TYR A 281 -8.04 -13.17 -37.57
N GLY A 282 -7.05 -12.86 -36.73
CA GLY A 282 -7.26 -12.65 -35.32
C GLY A 282 -7.78 -11.25 -35.04
N ASP A 283 -8.62 -11.17 -34.04
CA ASP A 283 -9.23 -9.96 -33.50
C ASP A 283 -9.02 -9.94 -31.99
N ARG A 284 -9.24 -8.77 -31.41
CA ARG A 284 -9.18 -8.59 -29.98
C ARG A 284 -10.57 -8.73 -29.39
N ARG A 285 -10.75 -9.61 -28.40
CA ARG A 285 -12.07 -9.97 -27.88
C ARG A 285 -12.17 -9.90 -26.36
N PRO A 286 -13.28 -9.39 -25.81
CA PRO A 286 -13.55 -9.40 -24.38
C PRO A 286 -14.17 -10.74 -23.91
N TYR A 287 -13.72 -11.20 -22.75
CA TYR A 287 -14.18 -12.41 -22.07
C TYR A 287 -14.43 -12.15 -20.59
N ARG A 288 -15.31 -12.93 -19.97
CA ARG A 288 -15.50 -12.96 -18.51
C ARG A 288 -14.94 -14.26 -17.97
N LEU A 289 -14.08 -14.16 -16.97
CA LEU A 289 -13.52 -15.31 -16.25
C LEU A 289 -14.19 -15.42 -14.89
N HIS A 290 -14.67 -16.61 -14.54
CA HIS A 290 -15.26 -16.93 -13.25
C HIS A 290 -14.40 -17.97 -12.54
N TYR A 291 -13.98 -17.65 -11.33
CA TYR A 291 -13.27 -18.56 -10.44
C TYR A 291 -14.18 -18.93 -9.27
N PHE A 292 -14.51 -20.20 -9.14
CA PHE A 292 -15.41 -20.69 -8.10
C PHE A 292 -14.60 -21.10 -6.86
N LEU A 293 -14.77 -20.38 -5.75
CA LEU A 293 -14.04 -20.66 -4.51
C LEU A 293 -14.46 -21.98 -3.83
N GLU A 294 -15.62 -22.53 -4.20
CA GLU A 294 -16.17 -23.76 -3.63
C GLU A 294 -15.43 -25.04 -4.09
N ASP A 295 -14.86 -25.04 -5.29
CA ASP A 295 -14.21 -26.21 -5.90
C ASP A 295 -12.93 -25.89 -6.69
N ASP A 296 -12.45 -24.63 -6.63
CA ASP A 296 -11.28 -24.13 -7.33
C ASP A 296 -11.33 -24.34 -8.86
N SER A 297 -12.55 -24.28 -9.42
CA SER A 297 -12.79 -24.40 -10.85
C SER A 297 -12.85 -23.05 -11.55
N VAL A 298 -12.49 -23.03 -12.83
CA VAL A 298 -12.53 -21.84 -13.69
C VAL A 298 -13.51 -22.08 -14.83
N GLU A 299 -14.29 -21.06 -15.15
CA GLU A 299 -15.16 -20.99 -16.32
C GLU A 299 -14.87 -19.70 -17.08
N ILE A 300 -14.90 -19.75 -18.41
CA ILE A 300 -14.71 -18.58 -19.27
C ILE A 300 -15.94 -18.43 -20.16
N LEU A 301 -16.57 -17.27 -20.07
CA LEU A 301 -17.74 -16.89 -20.85
C LEU A 301 -17.35 -15.87 -21.91
N GLU A 302 -17.90 -16.03 -23.11
CA GLU A 302 -17.71 -15.07 -24.20
C GLU A 302 -18.70 -13.91 -24.03
N VAL A 303 -18.22 -12.67 -24.18
CA VAL A 303 -19.08 -11.50 -24.18
C VAL A 303 -19.48 -11.22 -25.62
N HIS A 304 -20.75 -11.47 -25.94
CA HIS A 304 -21.27 -11.21 -27.28
C HIS A 304 -21.58 -9.72 -27.47
N GLU A 305 -21.00 -9.12 -28.51
CA GLU A 305 -21.27 -7.74 -28.92
C GLU A 305 -22.42 -7.71 -29.95
N GLY A 306 -23.24 -6.66 -29.91
CA GLY A 306 -24.34 -6.49 -30.87
C GLY A 306 -23.84 -6.37 -32.30
N ASN A 307 -24.54 -7.01 -33.24
CA ASN A 307 -24.14 -7.09 -34.66
C ASN A 307 -22.76 -7.73 -34.88
N SER A 308 -22.30 -8.57 -33.96
CA SER A 308 -21.10 -9.39 -34.16
C SER A 308 -21.36 -10.49 -35.20
N GLY A 309 -20.39 -10.74 -36.08
CA GLY A 309 -20.46 -11.79 -37.10
C GLY A 309 -20.24 -13.22 -36.57
N ARG A 310 -20.20 -13.41 -35.24
CA ARG A 310 -19.95 -14.70 -34.59
C ARG A 310 -21.26 -15.33 -34.10
N ASP A 311 -21.33 -16.65 -34.19
CA ASP A 311 -22.42 -17.45 -33.62
C ASP A 311 -22.43 -17.28 -32.08
N PRO A 312 -23.57 -16.95 -31.44
CA PRO A 312 -23.64 -16.73 -30.00
C PRO A 312 -23.46 -18.03 -29.19
N PHE A 313 -22.20 -18.36 -28.87
CA PHE A 313 -21.88 -19.38 -27.87
C PHE A 313 -21.68 -18.73 -26.49
N PRO A 314 -22.51 -19.08 -25.48
CA PRO A 314 -22.43 -18.44 -24.15
C PRO A 314 -21.16 -18.84 -23.38
N VAL A 315 -20.68 -20.07 -23.57
CA VAL A 315 -19.53 -20.63 -22.83
C VAL A 315 -18.36 -20.83 -23.80
N PHE A 316 -17.24 -20.19 -23.50
CA PHE A 316 -15.99 -20.37 -24.24
C PHE A 316 -15.17 -21.55 -23.68
N LEU A 317 -15.06 -21.62 -22.34
CA LEU A 317 -14.41 -22.72 -21.64
C LEU A 317 -15.33 -23.24 -20.54
N LYS A 318 -15.62 -24.55 -20.58
CA LYS A 318 -16.45 -25.22 -19.58
C LYS A 318 -15.82 -25.13 -18.19
N ARG A 319 -16.67 -25.01 -17.16
CA ARG A 319 -16.26 -25.05 -15.76
C ARG A 319 -15.45 -26.31 -15.45
N GLY A 320 -14.22 -26.13 -14.97
CA GLY A 320 -13.35 -27.22 -14.57
C GLY A 320 -12.04 -26.72 -13.93
N PRO A 321 -11.26 -27.61 -13.30
CA PRO A 321 -9.95 -27.23 -12.78
C PRO A 321 -9.03 -26.84 -13.94
N LEU A 322 -8.45 -25.63 -13.86
CA LEU A 322 -7.60 -25.09 -14.91
C LEU A 322 -6.14 -25.46 -14.65
N PRO A 323 -5.49 -26.33 -15.44
CA PRO A 323 -4.09 -26.66 -15.27
C PRO A 323 -3.18 -25.50 -15.73
N LYS A 324 -2.10 -25.22 -14.98
CA LYS A 324 -1.07 -24.24 -15.36
C LYS A 324 -0.26 -24.71 -16.57
N ASP A 325 0.12 -25.99 -16.56
CA ASP A 325 0.84 -26.62 -17.66
C ASP A 325 -0.09 -27.56 -18.43
N HIS A 326 -0.29 -27.28 -19.72
CA HIS A 326 -1.13 -28.10 -20.60
C HIS A 326 -0.44 -29.38 -21.10
N MET A 327 0.89 -29.51 -20.94
CA MET A 327 1.70 -30.62 -21.47
C MET A 327 1.87 -31.80 -20.50
N THR A 328 1.73 -31.58 -19.20
CA THR A 328 2.11 -32.56 -18.15
C THR A 328 0.96 -33.49 -17.76
N THR A 329 -0.27 -33.22 -18.20
CA THR A 329 -1.46 -34.02 -17.88
C THR A 329 -1.57 -35.27 -18.75
N LYS A 330 -0.68 -36.25 -18.53
CA LYS A 330 -0.95 -37.63 -18.94
C LYS A 330 -2.03 -38.19 -18.01
N ALA A 331 -3.23 -38.43 -18.52
CA ALA A 331 -4.37 -39.08 -17.85
C ALA A 331 -5.31 -38.23 -16.97
N GLY A 332 -5.74 -37.06 -17.47
CA GLY A 332 -7.08 -36.52 -17.17
C GLY A 332 -7.37 -36.04 -15.73
N SER A 333 -6.39 -36.06 -14.82
CA SER A 333 -6.52 -35.48 -13.48
C SER A 333 -5.29 -34.65 -13.15
N ALA A 334 -5.46 -33.33 -13.12
CA ALA A 334 -4.44 -32.42 -12.62
C ALA A 334 -4.50 -32.40 -11.09
N ALA A 335 -3.34 -32.54 -10.44
CA ALA A 335 -3.24 -32.34 -9.00
C ALA A 335 -3.62 -30.89 -8.65
N LYS A 336 -4.23 -30.66 -7.49
CA LYS A 336 -4.68 -29.33 -7.05
C LYS A 336 -3.56 -28.28 -7.08
N SER A 337 -2.32 -28.67 -6.78
CA SER A 337 -1.13 -27.81 -6.82
C SER A 337 -0.69 -27.41 -8.24
N ALA A 338 -1.08 -28.16 -9.26
CA ALA A 338 -0.77 -27.88 -10.66
C ALA A 338 -1.86 -27.03 -11.34
N CYS A 339 -2.95 -26.74 -10.64
CA CYS A 339 -4.04 -25.89 -11.14
C CYS A 339 -3.88 -24.44 -10.70
N PHE A 340 -4.54 -23.53 -11.41
CA PHE A 340 -4.61 -22.12 -11.02
C PHE A 340 -5.35 -21.95 -9.69
N GLY A 341 -4.75 -21.20 -8.77
CA GLY A 341 -5.35 -20.76 -7.52
C GLY A 341 -5.73 -19.28 -7.57
N PRO A 342 -6.43 -18.75 -6.55
CA PRO A 342 -6.80 -17.33 -6.52
C PRO A 342 -5.57 -16.41 -6.57
N SER A 343 -4.47 -16.80 -5.94
CA SER A 343 -3.23 -15.99 -5.92
C SER A 343 -2.61 -15.73 -7.30
N ASP A 344 -2.96 -16.54 -8.31
CA ASP A 344 -2.42 -16.44 -9.66
C ASP A 344 -3.17 -15.40 -10.52
N PHE A 345 -4.37 -14.98 -10.12
CA PHE A 345 -5.16 -13.98 -10.85
C PHE A 345 -4.87 -12.58 -10.31
N ARG A 346 -4.04 -11.82 -11.04
CA ARG A 346 -3.76 -10.40 -10.73
C ARG A 346 -4.20 -9.49 -11.86
N ILE A 347 -4.69 -8.30 -11.53
CA ILE A 347 -5.03 -7.30 -12.54
C ILE A 347 -3.74 -6.78 -13.19
N GLY A 348 -3.76 -6.64 -14.52
CA GLY A 348 -2.59 -6.30 -15.33
C GLY A 348 -1.68 -7.48 -15.68
N SER A 349 -2.02 -8.70 -15.23
CA SER A 349 -1.26 -9.90 -15.58
C SER A 349 -1.86 -10.67 -16.77
N TYR A 350 -1.00 -11.43 -17.45
CA TYR A 350 -1.39 -12.35 -18.52
C TYR A 350 -1.53 -13.77 -17.99
N ILE A 351 -2.65 -14.40 -18.27
CA ILE A 351 -2.93 -15.80 -17.94
C ILE A 351 -2.87 -16.64 -19.20
N HIS A 352 -2.01 -17.65 -19.18
CA HIS A 352 -1.79 -18.56 -20.30
C HIS A 352 -2.75 -19.75 -20.14
N ILE A 353 -3.79 -19.79 -20.96
CA ILE A 353 -4.87 -20.78 -20.90
C ILE A 353 -4.91 -21.58 -22.21
N TYR A 354 -4.51 -22.85 -22.16
CA TYR A 354 -4.51 -23.75 -23.33
C TYR A 354 -3.84 -23.14 -24.59
N GLY A 355 -2.74 -22.40 -24.41
CA GLY A 355 -2.01 -21.74 -25.49
C GLY A 355 -2.57 -20.38 -25.94
N ARG A 356 -3.49 -19.79 -25.17
CA ARG A 356 -4.04 -18.44 -25.40
C ARG A 356 -3.72 -17.54 -24.21
N ASP A 357 -3.30 -16.32 -24.49
CA ASP A 357 -2.91 -15.35 -23.46
C ASP A 357 -4.07 -14.40 -23.19
N PHE A 358 -4.68 -14.54 -22.02
CA PHE A 358 -5.75 -13.68 -21.54
C PHE A 358 -5.18 -12.58 -20.65
N PHE A 359 -5.40 -11.33 -21.02
CA PHE A 359 -5.03 -10.17 -20.20
C PHE A 359 -6.16 -9.80 -19.26
N ILE A 360 -5.95 -9.84 -17.95
CA ILE A 360 -6.94 -9.34 -16.98
C ILE A 360 -6.75 -7.85 -16.81
N HIS A 361 -7.81 -7.07 -17.03
CA HIS A 361 -7.78 -5.61 -16.87
C HIS A 361 -8.72 -5.06 -15.83
N ASP A 362 -9.70 -5.84 -15.40
CA ASP A 362 -10.72 -5.39 -14.47
C ASP A 362 -11.28 -6.58 -13.68
N CYS A 363 -11.90 -6.29 -12.55
CA CYS A 363 -12.47 -7.25 -11.63
C CYS A 363 -13.74 -6.69 -10.99
N ASP A 364 -14.64 -7.57 -10.57
CA ASP A 364 -15.90 -7.18 -9.93
C ASP A 364 -15.69 -6.63 -8.51
N ASP A 365 -16.61 -5.82 -8.01
CA ASP A 365 -16.48 -5.19 -6.68
C ASP A 365 -16.34 -6.24 -5.55
N PHE A 366 -17.09 -7.33 -5.63
CA PHE A 366 -16.96 -8.46 -4.69
C PHE A 366 -15.55 -9.06 -4.71
N THR A 367 -14.95 -9.18 -5.89
CA THR A 367 -13.59 -9.73 -5.99
C THR A 367 -12.58 -8.79 -5.38
N ARG A 368 -12.70 -7.49 -5.65
CA ARG A 368 -11.84 -6.46 -5.09
C ARG A 368 -11.82 -6.54 -3.56
N GLN A 369 -13.01 -6.62 -2.95
CA GLN A 369 -13.15 -6.77 -1.50
C GLN A 369 -12.52 -8.07 -0.99
N TRP A 370 -12.78 -9.20 -1.67
CA TRP A 370 -12.23 -10.50 -1.27
C TRP A 370 -10.70 -10.53 -1.29
N TYR A 371 -10.06 -9.93 -2.32
CA TYR A 371 -8.60 -9.83 -2.38
C TYR A 371 -8.02 -8.91 -1.31
N GLN A 372 -8.72 -7.85 -0.94
CA GLN A 372 -8.32 -6.98 0.17
C GLN A 372 -8.37 -7.72 1.52
N GLU A 373 -9.46 -8.44 1.79
CA GLU A 373 -9.68 -9.15 3.07
C GLU A 373 -8.79 -10.39 3.21
N ASN A 374 -8.64 -11.20 2.16
CA ASN A 374 -7.98 -12.50 2.24
C ASN A 374 -6.52 -12.50 1.79
N MET A 375 -6.15 -11.62 0.85
CA MET A 375 -4.80 -11.57 0.25
C MET A 375 -4.03 -10.29 0.63
N GLY A 376 -4.69 -9.32 1.28
CA GLY A 376 -4.07 -8.05 1.67
C GLY A 376 -3.66 -7.16 0.49
N CYS A 377 -4.30 -7.32 -0.68
CA CYS A 377 -4.01 -6.50 -1.86
C CYS A 377 -4.47 -5.06 -1.64
N THR A 378 -3.72 -4.10 -2.17
CA THR A 378 -4.07 -2.68 -2.10
C THR A 378 -5.10 -2.31 -3.18
N ASP A 379 -5.89 -1.26 -2.95
CA ASP A 379 -6.90 -0.80 -3.93
C ASP A 379 -6.26 -0.39 -5.27
N ALA A 380 -5.05 0.16 -5.24
CA ALA A 380 -4.29 0.53 -6.43
C ALA A 380 -3.89 -0.69 -7.28
N GLU A 381 -3.52 -1.82 -6.67
CA GLU A 381 -3.20 -3.06 -7.39
C GLU A 381 -4.43 -3.72 -8.02
N MET A 382 -5.62 -3.43 -7.48
CA MET A 382 -6.89 -3.91 -8.01
C MET A 382 -7.57 -2.87 -8.92
N GLY A 383 -6.92 -1.75 -9.24
CA GLY A 383 -7.47 -0.71 -10.11
C GLY A 383 -7.74 -1.18 -11.54
N GLN A 384 -8.81 -0.68 -12.15
CA GLN A 384 -9.12 -0.98 -13.56
C GLN A 384 -8.05 -0.41 -14.49
N ILE A 385 -7.59 -1.21 -15.45
CA ILE A 385 -6.67 -0.78 -16.49
C ILE A 385 -7.47 -0.49 -17.77
N PRO A 386 -7.52 0.77 -18.25
CA PRO A 386 -8.26 1.11 -19.45
C PRO A 386 -7.52 0.56 -20.67
N ILE A 387 -8.13 -0.42 -21.36
CA ILE A 387 -7.59 -0.96 -22.62
C ILE A 387 -8.28 -0.31 -23.85
N SER A 388 -8.81 0.91 -23.72
CA SER A 388 -9.44 1.60 -24.85
C SER A 388 -8.37 2.16 -25.78
N GLU A 389 -8.47 1.86 -27.07
CA GLU A 389 -7.58 2.42 -28.10
C GLU A 389 -8.20 3.71 -28.66
N PRO A 390 -7.43 4.79 -28.81
CA PRO A 390 -7.95 6.03 -29.37
C PRO A 390 -8.33 5.82 -30.84
N ILE A 391 -9.60 6.01 -31.15
CA ILE A 391 -10.09 5.97 -32.52
C ILE A 391 -9.69 7.29 -33.20
N PRO A 392 -8.92 7.26 -34.31
CA PRO A 392 -8.56 8.49 -35.01
C PRO A 392 -9.84 9.16 -35.54
N PRO A 393 -9.98 10.49 -35.42
CA PRO A 393 -11.12 11.19 -35.97
C PRO A 393 -11.13 11.03 -37.49
N VAL A 394 -12.31 10.80 -38.06
CA VAL A 394 -12.47 10.75 -39.51
C VAL A 394 -12.05 12.11 -40.10
N PRO A 395 -11.20 12.14 -41.15
CA PRO A 395 -10.82 13.39 -41.80
C PRO A 395 -12.05 14.13 -42.30
N ARG A 396 -12.28 15.34 -41.79
CA ARG A 396 -13.32 16.24 -42.29
C ARG A 396 -12.65 17.27 -43.20
N PRO A 397 -12.98 17.30 -44.51
CA PRO A 397 -12.39 18.28 -45.40
C PRO A 397 -12.75 19.69 -44.90
N ALA A 398 -11.77 20.58 -44.93
CA ALA A 398 -12.03 21.99 -44.67
C ALA A 398 -12.93 22.57 -45.78
N LEU A 399 -13.65 23.65 -45.46
CA LEU A 399 -14.40 24.37 -46.47
C LEU A 399 -13.43 24.89 -47.54
N PRO A 400 -13.79 24.77 -48.83
CA PRO A 400 -12.97 25.30 -49.90
C PRO A 400 -12.85 26.83 -49.76
N PRO A 401 -11.77 27.43 -50.29
CA PRO A 401 -11.60 28.88 -50.27
C PRO A 401 -12.76 29.58 -51.00
N TYR A 402 -13.13 30.75 -50.49
CA TYR A 402 -14.20 31.56 -51.05
C TYR A 402 -13.94 31.95 -52.51
N ASN A 403 -14.93 31.73 -53.38
CA ASN A 403 -14.80 31.89 -54.82
C ASN A 403 -14.98 33.34 -55.33
N GLY A 404 -15.21 34.31 -54.45
CA GLY A 404 -15.39 35.72 -54.81
C GLY A 404 -16.82 36.16 -55.12
N PHE A 405 -17.76 35.22 -55.28
CA PHE A 405 -19.16 35.53 -55.60
C PHE A 405 -20.05 35.48 -54.36
N GLY A 406 -20.98 36.43 -54.25
CA GLY A 406 -21.94 36.48 -53.15
C GLY A 406 -21.34 37.10 -51.88
N SER A 407 -21.81 36.64 -50.72
CA SER A 407 -21.18 36.93 -49.43
C SER A 407 -20.49 35.68 -48.92
N HIS A 408 -19.43 35.84 -48.10
CA HIS A 408 -18.71 34.70 -47.55
C HIS A 408 -19.62 33.74 -46.77
N GLU A 409 -20.56 34.29 -45.98
CA GLU A 409 -21.53 33.53 -45.20
C GLU A 409 -22.52 32.75 -46.08
N ASP A 410 -22.95 33.34 -47.20
CA ASP A 410 -23.91 32.75 -48.14
C ASP A 410 -23.25 31.66 -48.99
N SER A 411 -22.07 31.93 -49.55
CA SER A 411 -21.34 30.97 -50.37
C SER A 411 -20.85 29.75 -49.58
N ALA A 412 -20.58 29.92 -48.28
CA ALA A 412 -20.29 28.80 -47.39
C ALA A 412 -21.47 27.81 -47.29
N GLN A 413 -22.72 28.28 -47.37
CA GLN A 413 -23.90 27.40 -47.27
C GLN A 413 -24.00 26.42 -48.43
N SER A 414 -23.52 26.81 -49.61
CA SER A 414 -23.44 25.94 -50.79
C SER A 414 -22.47 24.77 -50.62
N CYS A 415 -21.44 24.94 -49.77
CA CYS A 415 -20.50 23.88 -49.43
C CYS A 415 -20.95 23.03 -48.23
N ILE A 416 -21.73 23.62 -47.32
CA ILE A 416 -22.22 22.95 -46.11
C ILE A 416 -23.43 22.06 -46.41
N ASN A 417 -24.38 22.56 -47.23
CA ASN A 417 -25.64 21.88 -47.51
C ASN A 417 -25.84 21.70 -49.01
N LEU A 418 -26.39 20.56 -49.43
CA LEU A 418 -26.77 20.32 -50.83
C LEU A 418 -27.82 21.33 -51.32
N VAL A 419 -28.78 21.66 -50.47
CA VAL A 419 -29.76 22.74 -50.70
C VAL A 419 -29.32 23.92 -49.82
N PRO A 420 -28.78 25.00 -50.41
CA PRO A 420 -28.30 26.14 -49.64
C PRO A 420 -29.43 26.75 -48.84
N LYS A 421 -29.17 26.97 -47.55
CA LYS A 421 -30.11 27.65 -46.66
C LYS A 421 -29.62 29.08 -46.47
N PRO A 422 -30.51 30.09 -46.52
CA PRO A 422 -30.11 31.47 -46.24
C PRO A 422 -29.40 31.57 -44.89
N PRO A 423 -28.26 32.28 -44.80
CA PRO A 423 -27.55 32.45 -43.54
C PRO A 423 -28.45 33.15 -42.53
N LYS A 424 -28.48 32.64 -41.30
CA LYS A 424 -29.29 33.22 -40.23
C LYS A 424 -28.57 34.44 -39.67
N ARG A 425 -29.24 35.58 -39.72
CA ARG A 425 -28.79 36.81 -39.05
C ARG A 425 -28.95 36.67 -37.54
N ASP A 426 -28.08 37.33 -36.79
CA ASP A 426 -28.20 37.44 -35.34
C ASP A 426 -29.33 38.43 -34.99
N PHE A 427 -30.56 37.89 -34.91
CA PHE A 427 -31.76 38.67 -34.59
C PHE A 427 -31.72 39.27 -33.18
N TYR A 428 -31.04 38.62 -32.24
CA TYR A 428 -30.94 39.12 -30.87
C TYR A 428 -30.10 40.41 -30.84
N LYS A 429 -28.94 40.38 -31.51
CA LYS A 429 -28.10 41.56 -31.68
C LYS A 429 -28.81 42.66 -32.46
N LEU A 430 -29.49 42.30 -33.55
CA LEU A 430 -30.26 43.24 -34.37
C LEU A 430 -31.32 43.97 -33.54
N MET A 431 -32.12 43.26 -32.75
CA MET A 431 -33.24 43.84 -31.99
C MET A 431 -32.77 44.71 -30.81
N ASN A 432 -31.75 44.25 -30.07
CA ASN A 432 -31.31 44.94 -28.86
C ASN A 432 -30.35 46.10 -29.13
N LYS A 433 -29.57 46.03 -30.22
CA LYS A 433 -28.55 47.02 -30.55
C LYS A 433 -28.90 47.91 -31.76
N ASP A 434 -30.15 47.86 -32.27
CA ASP A 434 -30.61 48.63 -33.44
C ASP A 434 -30.29 50.14 -33.35
N LYS A 435 -30.57 50.73 -32.19
CA LYS A 435 -30.42 52.18 -31.96
C LYS A 435 -29.03 52.57 -31.46
N ILE A 436 -28.14 51.61 -31.25
CA ILE A 436 -26.82 51.87 -30.69
C ILE A 436 -25.85 52.09 -31.84
N ILE A 437 -25.41 53.35 -31.98
CA ILE A 437 -24.51 53.80 -33.05
C ILE A 437 -23.31 54.47 -32.38
N LEU A 438 -22.11 53.94 -32.61
CA LEU A 438 -20.87 54.55 -32.14
C LEU A 438 -20.41 55.54 -33.19
N ARG A 439 -20.16 56.78 -32.79
CA ARG A 439 -19.75 57.86 -33.68
C ARG A 439 -18.38 58.35 -33.28
N PHE A 440 -17.52 58.50 -34.28
CA PHE A 440 -16.16 58.98 -34.12
C PHE A 440 -15.87 60.09 -35.12
N GLY A 441 -15.24 61.16 -34.66
CA GLY A 441 -14.56 62.11 -35.52
C GLY A 441 -13.29 61.46 -36.05
N CYS A 442 -13.08 61.52 -37.36
CA CYS A 442 -11.90 60.97 -38.00
C CYS A 442 -11.36 61.91 -39.08
N ARG A 443 -10.07 61.75 -39.36
CA ARG A 443 -9.34 62.50 -40.38
C ARG A 443 -8.45 61.55 -41.17
N PHE A 444 -8.03 61.98 -42.35
CA PHE A 444 -7.06 61.20 -43.11
C PHE A 444 -5.67 61.23 -42.46
N VAL A 445 -4.97 60.10 -42.59
CA VAL A 445 -3.55 59.97 -42.24
C VAL A 445 -2.74 59.57 -43.45
N GLU A 446 -1.57 60.19 -43.61
CA GLU A 446 -0.63 59.84 -44.67
C GLU A 446 0.01 58.49 -44.35
N THR A 447 0.03 57.62 -45.35
CA THR A 447 0.75 56.34 -45.30
C THR A 447 1.81 56.33 -46.39
N ASP A 448 2.78 55.40 -46.29
CA ASP A 448 3.85 55.25 -47.28
C ASP A 448 3.32 55.09 -48.72
N THR A 449 2.11 54.52 -48.85
CA THR A 449 1.41 54.28 -50.11
C THR A 449 0.63 55.48 -50.64
N HIS A 450 0.11 56.36 -49.78
CA HIS A 450 -0.79 57.45 -50.16
C HIS A 450 -0.45 58.75 -49.42
N LYS A 451 0.03 59.74 -50.19
CA LYS A 451 0.25 61.11 -49.73
C LYS A 451 -1.01 61.94 -49.91
N LEU A 452 -1.39 62.72 -48.90
CA LEU A 452 -2.61 63.52 -48.93
C LEU A 452 -2.37 64.86 -49.63
N SER A 453 -3.39 65.32 -50.37
CA SER A 453 -3.43 66.70 -50.87
C SER A 453 -3.57 67.67 -49.69
N THR A 454 -3.14 68.92 -49.88
CA THR A 454 -3.33 69.98 -48.88
C THR A 454 -4.80 70.12 -48.48
N ALA A 455 -5.72 70.03 -49.45
CA ALA A 455 -7.15 70.06 -49.21
C ALA A 455 -7.66 68.82 -48.45
N ASP A 456 -7.07 67.64 -48.67
CA ASP A 456 -7.49 66.40 -47.99
C ASP A 456 -7.05 66.35 -46.52
N ARG A 457 -5.98 67.08 -46.15
CA ARG A 457 -5.48 67.15 -44.76
C ARG A 457 -6.44 67.89 -43.82
N GLU A 458 -7.21 68.83 -44.35
CA GLU A 458 -8.15 69.66 -43.56
C GLU A 458 -9.54 69.01 -43.44
N ARG A 459 -9.81 67.94 -44.20
CA ARG A 459 -11.11 67.27 -44.21
C ARG A 459 -11.32 66.46 -42.93
N LYS A 460 -12.45 66.71 -42.29
CA LYS A 460 -12.93 65.96 -41.13
C LYS A 460 -14.12 65.12 -41.52
N PHE A 461 -14.19 63.93 -40.98
CA PHE A 461 -15.23 62.94 -41.24
C PHE A 461 -15.85 62.47 -39.93
N VAL A 462 -17.07 61.98 -40.00
CA VAL A 462 -17.76 61.31 -38.92
C VAL A 462 -17.98 59.86 -39.34
N LEU A 463 -17.31 58.96 -38.65
CA LEU A 463 -17.47 57.52 -38.80
C LEU A 463 -18.56 57.05 -37.86
N SER A 464 -19.62 56.48 -38.41
CA SER A 464 -20.73 55.87 -37.66
C SER A 464 -20.67 54.36 -37.81
N TYR A 465 -20.54 53.65 -36.68
CA TYR A 465 -20.57 52.19 -36.59
C TYR A 465 -21.88 51.73 -35.97
N PHE A 466 -22.61 50.88 -36.68
CA PHE A 466 -23.91 50.37 -36.26
C PHE A 466 -23.72 49.00 -35.60
N LEU A 467 -23.98 48.90 -34.30
CA LEU A 467 -23.81 47.62 -33.59
C LEU A 467 -24.87 46.57 -33.94
N ALA A 468 -25.95 46.95 -34.61
CA ALA A 468 -27.02 46.02 -34.97
C ALA A 468 -26.56 44.97 -35.99
N ASP A 469 -25.70 45.37 -36.95
CA ASP A 469 -25.29 44.56 -38.10
C ASP A 469 -23.78 44.64 -38.42
N ASP A 470 -22.99 45.25 -37.53
CA ASP A 470 -21.54 45.43 -37.65
C ASP A 470 -21.13 46.17 -38.94
N THR A 471 -21.96 47.13 -39.36
CA THR A 471 -21.71 47.95 -40.54
C THR A 471 -21.15 49.32 -40.18
N LEU A 472 -20.44 49.92 -41.12
CA LEU A 472 -19.76 51.19 -40.97
C LEU A 472 -20.17 52.13 -42.11
N SER A 473 -20.39 53.40 -41.78
CA SER A 473 -20.56 54.49 -42.74
C SER A 473 -19.67 55.66 -42.39
N VAL A 474 -19.15 56.36 -43.40
CA VAL A 474 -18.32 57.56 -43.22
C VAL A 474 -19.04 58.74 -43.86
N PHE A 475 -19.28 59.79 -43.08
CA PHE A 475 -19.98 60.99 -43.52
C PHE A 475 -19.11 62.23 -43.32
N GLU A 476 -18.98 63.05 -44.34
CA GLU A 476 -18.28 64.32 -44.30
C GLU A 476 -19.28 65.46 -44.04
N PRO A 477 -19.22 66.13 -42.88
CA PRO A 477 -20.06 67.30 -42.62
C PRO A 477 -19.72 68.44 -43.59
N PRO A 478 -20.72 69.12 -44.17
CA PRO A 478 -20.48 70.21 -45.11
C PRO A 478 -19.86 71.42 -44.38
N GLN A 479 -18.70 71.86 -44.84
CA GLN A 479 -18.01 73.06 -44.33
C GLN A 479 -18.13 74.21 -45.33
N ARG A 480 -18.42 75.42 -44.84
CA ARG A 480 -18.47 76.62 -45.69
C ARG A 480 -17.06 77.01 -46.12
N ASN A 481 -16.93 77.55 -47.33
CA ASN A 481 -15.69 78.15 -47.86
C ASN A 481 -14.52 77.17 -48.12
N THR A 482 -14.74 75.85 -48.07
CA THR A 482 -13.71 74.85 -48.41
C THR A 482 -13.66 74.49 -49.90
N GLY A 483 -14.72 74.82 -50.65
CA GLY A 483 -14.85 74.45 -52.07
C GLY A 483 -15.12 72.96 -52.32
N ILE A 484 -15.28 72.15 -51.25
CA ILE A 484 -15.56 70.71 -51.32
C ILE A 484 -16.99 70.46 -50.86
N THR A 485 -17.78 69.77 -51.68
CA THR A 485 -19.14 69.35 -51.31
C THR A 485 -19.05 68.22 -50.29
N GLY A 486 -19.50 68.47 -49.06
CA GLY A 486 -19.66 67.42 -48.04
C GLY A 486 -20.76 66.42 -48.39
N GLY A 487 -20.80 65.31 -47.67
CA GLY A 487 -21.79 64.25 -47.90
C GLY A 487 -21.32 62.87 -47.47
N LYS A 488 -21.99 61.82 -47.95
CA LYS A 488 -21.59 60.44 -47.65
C LYS A 488 -20.29 60.11 -48.37
N TYR A 489 -19.22 59.89 -47.63
CA TYR A 489 -17.94 59.43 -48.17
C TYR A 489 -17.94 57.90 -48.38
N LEU A 490 -18.52 57.16 -47.43
CA LEU A 490 -18.75 55.73 -47.53
C LEU A 490 -20.19 55.41 -47.08
N GLU A 491 -20.97 54.82 -47.98
CA GLU A 491 -22.29 54.31 -47.64
C GLU A 491 -22.23 53.14 -46.65
N ARG A 492 -23.26 52.99 -45.81
CA ARG A 492 -23.34 51.95 -44.77
C ARG A 492 -23.15 50.56 -45.38
N ARG A 493 -22.04 49.90 -45.04
CA ARG A 493 -21.75 48.52 -45.46
C ARG A 493 -20.81 47.83 -44.48
N LYS A 494 -20.69 46.50 -44.59
CA LYS A 494 -19.59 45.77 -43.94
C LYS A 494 -18.28 46.14 -44.66
N VAL A 495 -17.27 46.51 -43.87
CA VAL A 495 -15.95 46.90 -44.36
C VAL A 495 -14.95 45.85 -43.91
N PHE A 496 -14.20 45.30 -44.86
CA PHE A 496 -13.15 44.32 -44.63
C PHE A 496 -11.83 45.00 -44.29
N LYS A 497 -11.03 44.35 -43.45
CA LYS A 497 -9.67 44.78 -43.14
C LYS A 497 -8.81 44.66 -44.40
N ALA A 498 -7.81 45.53 -44.54
CA ALA A 498 -6.97 45.54 -45.75
C ALA A 498 -6.13 44.26 -45.94
N SER A 499 -5.78 43.59 -44.84
CA SER A 499 -4.91 42.40 -44.83
C SER A 499 -5.66 41.07 -44.68
N SER A 500 -6.92 41.07 -44.24
CA SER A 500 -7.68 39.86 -43.89
C SER A 500 -9.08 39.90 -44.50
N SER A 501 -9.69 38.73 -44.68
CA SER A 501 -11.12 38.58 -45.00
C SER A 501 -12.05 38.95 -43.83
N ASP A 502 -11.49 39.35 -42.68
CA ASP A 502 -12.25 39.76 -41.51
C ASP A 502 -12.82 41.17 -41.68
N THR A 503 -14.01 41.39 -41.14
CA THR A 503 -14.63 42.73 -41.07
C THR A 503 -14.15 43.49 -39.83
N TYR A 504 -14.22 44.83 -39.87
CA TYR A 504 -13.99 45.64 -38.67
C TYR A 504 -15.06 45.37 -37.60
N ILE A 505 -14.61 45.15 -36.36
CA ILE A 505 -15.45 44.84 -35.21
C ILE A 505 -15.46 46.03 -34.25
N GLU A 506 -16.48 46.13 -33.39
CA GLU A 506 -16.59 47.14 -32.31
C GLU A 506 -15.32 47.29 -31.45
N LYS A 507 -14.49 46.24 -31.33
CA LYS A 507 -13.23 46.24 -30.56
C LYS A 507 -12.07 46.92 -31.28
N ASP A 508 -12.13 46.99 -32.61
CA ASP A 508 -11.10 47.66 -33.43
C ASP A 508 -11.27 49.19 -33.41
N LEU A 509 -12.40 49.68 -32.89
CA LEU A 509 -12.79 51.09 -32.90
C LEU A 509 -12.50 51.71 -31.53
N TYR A 510 -11.43 52.49 -31.45
CA TYR A 510 -11.09 53.30 -30.28
C TYR A 510 -10.34 54.56 -30.71
N VAL A 511 -10.30 55.56 -29.85
CA VAL A 511 -9.66 56.84 -30.17
C VAL A 511 -8.13 56.68 -30.27
N GLY A 512 -7.57 57.17 -31.36
CA GLY A 512 -6.19 56.94 -31.79
C GLY A 512 -6.00 55.69 -32.67
N ALA A 513 -7.05 54.90 -32.92
CA ALA A 513 -6.97 53.78 -33.85
C ALA A 513 -6.86 54.28 -35.29
N VAL A 514 -6.05 53.58 -36.09
CA VAL A 514 -5.79 53.88 -37.50
C VAL A 514 -6.41 52.78 -38.35
N LEU A 515 -7.42 53.13 -39.14
CA LEU A 515 -8.28 52.22 -39.88
C LEU A 515 -8.06 52.39 -41.39
N PRO A 516 -7.38 51.44 -42.06
CA PRO A 516 -7.36 51.39 -43.51
C PRO A 516 -8.70 50.89 -44.07
N ILE A 517 -9.45 51.78 -44.73
CA ILE A 517 -10.75 51.53 -45.35
C ILE A 517 -10.62 51.84 -46.85
N HIS A 518 -10.80 50.83 -47.71
CA HIS A 518 -10.74 50.96 -49.17
C HIS A 518 -9.50 51.75 -49.66
N HIS A 519 -8.31 51.36 -49.21
CA HIS A 519 -7.02 51.97 -49.53
C HIS A 519 -6.80 53.39 -48.99
N ARG A 520 -7.72 53.96 -48.21
CA ARG A 520 -7.49 55.19 -47.45
C ARG A 520 -7.42 54.91 -45.97
N THR A 521 -6.60 55.68 -45.26
CA THR A 521 -6.35 55.46 -43.85
C THR A 521 -6.98 56.57 -43.02
N PHE A 522 -7.86 56.20 -42.10
CA PHE A 522 -8.56 57.11 -41.20
C PHE A 522 -8.03 56.93 -39.78
N GLU A 523 -7.60 58.00 -39.13
CA GLU A 523 -7.37 57.98 -37.68
C GLU A 523 -8.62 58.48 -36.96
N LEU A 524 -9.07 57.72 -35.98
CA LEU A 524 -10.14 58.12 -35.07
C LEU A 524 -9.58 59.14 -34.07
N GLU A 525 -9.94 60.42 -34.23
CA GLU A 525 -9.40 61.52 -33.43
C GLU A 525 -10.19 61.73 -32.14
N GLU A 526 -11.52 61.65 -32.22
CA GLU A 526 -12.43 61.83 -31.10
C GLU A 526 -13.63 60.88 -31.21
N ALA A 527 -14.30 60.62 -30.09
CA ALA A 527 -15.58 59.90 -30.06
C ALA A 527 -16.69 60.83 -29.56
N ASP A 528 -17.93 60.55 -29.95
CA ASP A 528 -19.10 61.24 -29.40
C ASP A 528 -19.28 60.92 -27.91
N GLU A 529 -19.89 61.82 -27.15
CA GLU A 529 -20.11 61.69 -25.70
C GLU A 529 -20.90 60.42 -25.37
N TYR A 530 -21.91 60.10 -26.19
CA TYR A 530 -22.65 58.84 -26.10
C TYR A 530 -21.74 57.62 -26.27
N THR A 531 -20.80 57.68 -27.19
CA THR A 531 -19.88 56.57 -27.49
C THR A 531 -18.94 56.31 -26.32
N TYR A 532 -18.38 57.36 -25.72
CA TYR A 532 -17.56 57.22 -24.52
C TYR A 532 -18.34 56.59 -23.36
N GLN A 533 -19.53 57.12 -23.02
CA GLN A 533 -20.35 56.58 -21.95
C GLN A 533 -20.74 55.12 -22.21
N TYR A 534 -21.08 54.79 -23.46
CA TYR A 534 -21.43 53.43 -23.85
C TYR A 534 -20.24 52.47 -23.68
N MET A 535 -19.03 52.88 -24.08
CA MET A 535 -17.83 52.06 -23.95
C MET A 535 -17.40 51.88 -22.49
N GLU A 536 -17.47 52.93 -21.68
CA GLU A 536 -17.17 52.91 -20.24
C GLU A 536 -18.15 52.02 -19.47
N ASN A 537 -19.45 52.11 -19.75
CA ASN A 537 -20.46 51.22 -19.17
C ASN A 537 -20.22 49.75 -19.55
N ASN A 538 -19.69 49.52 -20.75
CA ASN A 538 -19.37 48.20 -21.27
C ASN A 538 -17.86 47.90 -21.21
N ARG A 539 -17.17 48.30 -20.13
CA ARG A 539 -15.71 48.17 -19.96
C ARG A 539 -15.14 46.75 -20.17
N HIS A 540 -15.95 45.72 -19.92
CA HIS A 540 -15.57 44.32 -20.11
C HIS A 540 -15.41 43.93 -21.60
N ILE A 541 -16.08 44.65 -22.51
CA ILE A 541 -15.97 44.47 -23.96
C ILE A 541 -14.90 45.41 -24.53
N TYR A 542 -14.90 46.67 -24.08
CA TYR A 542 -14.02 47.73 -24.56
C TYR A 542 -12.82 47.92 -23.64
N MET A 543 -11.79 47.10 -23.82
CA MET A 543 -10.59 47.12 -22.98
C MET A 543 -9.87 48.47 -22.95
N MET A 544 -9.96 49.25 -24.03
CA MET A 544 -9.34 50.58 -24.09
C MET A 544 -10.08 51.61 -23.22
N ALA A 545 -11.38 51.40 -22.95
CA ALA A 545 -12.20 52.28 -22.13
C ALA A 545 -12.14 51.92 -20.63
N ASP A 546 -11.51 50.79 -20.29
CA ASP A 546 -11.33 50.39 -18.90
C ASP A 546 -10.20 51.16 -18.23
N TRP A 547 -10.58 52.16 -17.44
CA TRP A 547 -9.66 53.04 -16.72
C TRP A 547 -8.82 52.29 -15.66
N GLU A 548 -9.34 51.20 -15.07
CA GLU A 548 -8.58 50.40 -14.09
C GLU A 548 -7.40 49.68 -14.75
N SER A 549 -7.63 49.02 -15.89
CA SER A 549 -6.58 48.40 -16.70
C SER A 549 -5.56 49.45 -17.17
N ALA A 550 -6.02 50.62 -17.61
CA ALA A 550 -5.16 51.72 -17.99
C ALA A 550 -4.28 52.21 -16.81
N LEU A 551 -4.86 52.46 -15.63
CA LEU A 551 -4.10 52.85 -14.44
C LEU A 551 -3.10 51.79 -14.01
N LYS A 552 -3.47 50.51 -14.08
CA LYS A 552 -2.54 49.41 -13.78
C LYS A 552 -1.36 49.39 -14.75
N ALA A 553 -1.59 49.65 -16.03
CA ALA A 553 -0.52 49.78 -17.03
C ALA A 553 0.40 50.97 -16.71
N VAL A 554 -0.17 52.10 -16.32
CA VAL A 554 0.59 53.28 -15.89
C VAL A 554 1.44 52.97 -14.64
N ARG A 555 0.86 52.34 -13.61
CA ARG A 555 1.61 51.92 -12.40
C ARG A 555 2.79 51.02 -12.73
N ALA A 556 2.60 50.06 -13.64
CA ALA A 556 3.66 49.16 -14.05
C ALA A 556 4.79 49.87 -14.79
N GLN A 557 4.48 50.81 -15.70
CA GLN A 557 5.49 51.54 -16.48
C GLN A 557 6.28 52.57 -15.64
N ILE A 558 5.69 53.05 -14.54
CA ILE A 558 6.24 54.11 -13.69
C ILE A 558 6.93 53.55 -12.43
N HIS A 559 6.93 52.24 -12.22
CA HIS A 559 7.62 51.61 -11.10
C HIS A 559 9.12 52.01 -11.08
N GLY A 560 9.52 52.85 -10.12
CA GLY A 560 10.87 53.41 -9.99
C GLY A 560 11.11 54.79 -10.62
N ARG A 561 10.16 55.33 -11.42
CA ARG A 561 10.22 56.68 -12.06
C ARG A 561 9.05 57.58 -11.66
N GLN A 562 8.53 57.40 -10.46
CA GLN A 562 7.35 58.12 -9.95
C GLN A 562 7.58 59.63 -9.85
N GLU A 563 8.77 60.06 -9.42
CA GLU A 563 9.10 61.48 -9.33
C GLU A 563 9.16 62.17 -10.70
N GLU A 564 9.61 61.48 -11.75
CA GLU A 564 9.62 62.01 -13.12
C GLU A 564 8.20 62.30 -13.61
N LEU A 565 7.26 61.36 -13.42
CA LEU A 565 5.84 61.59 -13.74
C LEU A 565 5.26 62.77 -12.96
N LYS A 566 5.55 62.84 -11.66
CA LYS A 566 5.05 63.90 -10.79
C LYS A 566 5.57 65.27 -11.23
N THR A 567 6.86 65.38 -11.57
CA THR A 567 7.44 66.62 -12.12
C THR A 567 6.84 66.99 -13.47
N ALA A 568 6.59 66.03 -14.36
CA ALA A 568 5.95 66.27 -15.65
C ALA A 568 4.50 66.76 -15.50
N LEU A 569 3.73 66.20 -14.56
CA LEU A 569 2.36 66.64 -14.25
C LEU A 569 2.32 68.06 -13.69
N ILE A 570 3.25 68.41 -12.80
CA ILE A 570 3.35 69.76 -12.22
C ILE A 570 3.81 70.77 -13.29
N ALA A 571 4.80 70.41 -14.12
CA ALA A 571 5.30 71.27 -15.19
C ALA A 571 4.24 71.56 -16.26
N SER A 572 3.28 70.66 -16.45
CA SER A 572 2.19 70.82 -17.41
C SER A 572 1.03 71.70 -16.89
N ASP A 573 1.06 72.11 -15.63
CA ASP A 573 0.14 73.09 -15.02
C ASP A 573 0.83 74.46 -14.82
N PRO A 574 0.85 75.34 -15.83
CA PRO A 574 1.49 76.64 -15.73
C PRO A 574 0.75 77.63 -14.82
N GLN A 575 -0.51 77.34 -14.46
CA GLN A 575 -1.34 78.22 -13.62
C GLN A 575 -1.30 77.84 -12.13
N GLY A 576 -0.80 76.64 -11.81
CA GLY A 576 -0.68 76.14 -10.43
C GLY A 576 -2.04 75.88 -9.77
N LEU A 577 -3.08 75.67 -10.56
CA LEU A 577 -4.45 75.44 -10.09
C LEU A 577 -4.69 73.99 -9.66
N GLY A 578 -3.76 73.08 -9.97
CA GLY A 578 -3.89 71.64 -9.70
C GLY A 578 -4.86 70.94 -10.65
N GLU A 579 -5.17 71.56 -11.80
CA GLU A 579 -6.14 71.12 -12.79
C GLU A 579 -5.44 70.90 -14.16
N LEU A 580 -5.66 69.76 -14.80
CA LEU A 580 -5.09 69.45 -16.13
C LEU A 580 -6.18 69.19 -17.18
N THR A 581 -6.05 69.84 -18.34
CA THR A 581 -6.82 69.48 -19.53
C THR A 581 -6.31 68.17 -20.13
N ILE A 582 -7.08 67.57 -21.02
CA ILE A 582 -6.76 66.28 -21.63
C ILE A 582 -5.48 66.30 -22.49
N GLU A 583 -5.24 67.42 -23.17
CA GLU A 583 -4.03 67.65 -23.96
C GLU A 583 -2.80 67.83 -23.06
N GLN A 584 -2.94 68.58 -21.96
CA GLN A 584 -1.87 68.73 -20.97
C GLN A 584 -1.57 67.40 -20.26
N PHE A 585 -2.60 66.61 -19.94
CA PHE A 585 -2.44 65.31 -19.31
C PHE A 585 -1.76 64.29 -20.22
N SER A 586 -2.19 64.19 -21.49
CA SER A 586 -1.54 63.32 -22.47
C SER A 586 -0.11 63.76 -22.77
N GLY A 587 0.16 65.07 -22.83
CA GLY A 587 1.50 65.62 -22.95
C GLY A 587 2.41 65.28 -21.76
N ALA A 588 1.89 65.40 -20.52
CA ALA A 588 2.62 65.04 -19.30
C ALA A 588 2.98 63.54 -19.26
N LEU A 589 2.04 62.67 -19.64
CA LEU A 589 2.28 61.23 -19.74
C LEU A 589 3.36 60.90 -20.79
N ALA A 590 3.33 61.58 -21.93
CA ALA A 590 4.34 61.41 -22.98
C ALA A 590 5.74 61.88 -22.53
N GLN A 591 5.83 63.02 -21.82
CA GLN A 591 7.08 63.52 -21.24
C GLN A 591 7.67 62.56 -20.20
N ALA A 592 6.82 61.90 -19.41
CA ALA A 592 7.22 60.86 -18.46
C ALA A 592 7.56 59.51 -19.12
N GLY A 593 7.47 59.40 -20.44
CA GLY A 593 7.76 58.18 -21.19
C GLY A 593 6.74 57.05 -20.99
N VAL A 594 5.50 57.40 -20.62
CA VAL A 594 4.40 56.45 -20.47
C VAL A 594 3.72 56.23 -21.82
N GLN A 595 3.67 54.98 -22.26
CA GLN A 595 3.01 54.60 -23.51
C GLN A 595 1.58 54.16 -23.20
N LEU A 596 0.63 55.07 -23.44
CA LEU A 596 -0.81 54.82 -23.39
C LEU A 596 -1.44 55.15 -24.74
N THR A 597 -2.55 54.48 -25.05
CA THR A 597 -3.38 54.89 -26.19
C THR A 597 -4.12 56.18 -25.85
N LYS A 598 -4.45 56.98 -26.88
CA LYS A 598 -5.24 58.21 -26.70
C LYS A 598 -6.56 57.91 -25.98
N HIS A 599 -7.24 56.84 -26.35
CA HIS A 599 -8.49 56.42 -25.71
C HIS A 599 -8.32 56.12 -24.20
N GLN A 600 -7.26 55.40 -23.80
CA GLN A 600 -7.01 55.11 -22.38
C GLN A 600 -6.73 56.36 -21.55
N ALA A 601 -5.97 57.32 -22.10
CA ALA A 601 -5.74 58.60 -21.44
C ALA A 601 -7.05 59.38 -21.24
N ILE A 602 -7.94 59.33 -22.24
CA ILE A 602 -9.28 59.95 -22.17
C ILE A 602 -10.14 59.27 -21.11
N SER A 603 -10.16 57.94 -21.03
CA SER A 603 -10.95 57.20 -20.04
C SER A 603 -10.50 57.46 -18.61
N ILE A 604 -9.19 57.62 -18.38
CA ILE A 604 -8.66 58.06 -17.07
C ILE A 604 -9.14 59.47 -16.78
N HIS A 605 -8.94 60.42 -17.70
CA HIS A 605 -9.30 61.83 -17.53
C HIS A 605 -10.78 62.01 -17.20
N ARG A 606 -11.66 61.30 -17.91
CA ARG A 606 -13.13 61.35 -17.72
C ARG A 606 -13.60 60.79 -16.39
N ARG A 607 -12.90 59.80 -15.84
CA ARG A 607 -13.27 59.17 -14.56
C ARG A 607 -12.80 59.98 -13.35
N MET A 608 -11.70 60.72 -13.48
CA MET A 608 -11.15 61.52 -12.38
C MET A 608 -12.09 62.67 -12.01
N PRO A 609 -12.18 63.04 -10.72
CA PRO A 609 -13.00 64.17 -10.29
C PRO A 609 -12.53 65.46 -10.96
N LYS A 610 -13.50 66.17 -11.51
CA LYS A 610 -13.30 67.44 -12.21
C LYS A 610 -13.17 68.59 -11.20
N GLY A 611 -12.36 69.57 -11.55
CA GLY A 611 -12.14 70.79 -10.76
C GLY A 611 -13.25 71.83 -10.94
N GLN A 612 -12.92 73.12 -10.78
CA GLN A 612 -13.86 74.23 -11.02
C GLN A 612 -14.26 74.35 -12.50
N SER A 613 -13.39 73.89 -13.41
CA SER A 613 -13.70 73.71 -14.82
C SER A 613 -14.11 72.27 -15.11
N GLU A 614 -15.27 72.06 -15.74
CA GLU A 614 -15.74 70.72 -16.15
C GLU A 614 -14.79 70.01 -17.15
N ALA A 615 -13.82 70.73 -17.72
CA ALA A 615 -12.88 70.20 -18.69
C ALA A 615 -11.54 69.75 -18.09
N ALA A 616 -11.30 69.99 -16.79
CA ALA A 616 -9.99 69.74 -16.18
C ALA A 616 -10.08 68.78 -14.99
N MET A 617 -9.13 67.84 -14.93
CA MET A 617 -9.04 66.83 -13.87
C MET A 617 -8.11 67.28 -12.74
N LEU A 618 -8.39 66.87 -11.51
CA LEU A 618 -7.53 67.17 -10.35
C LEU A 618 -6.28 66.27 -10.32
N ILE A 619 -5.09 66.90 -10.30
CA ILE A 619 -3.79 66.20 -10.24
C ILE A 619 -3.69 65.34 -8.97
N SER A 620 -4.16 65.86 -7.83
CA SER A 620 -4.13 65.17 -6.54
C SER A 620 -4.95 63.88 -6.54
N ALA A 621 -6.12 63.89 -7.17
CA ALA A 621 -7.00 62.73 -7.26
C ALA A 621 -6.42 61.65 -8.18
N PHE A 622 -5.83 62.05 -9.31
CA PHE A 622 -5.10 61.13 -10.18
C PHE A 622 -3.92 60.48 -9.44
N TRP A 623 -3.14 61.26 -8.69
CA TRP A 623 -2.00 60.75 -7.93
C TRP A 623 -2.44 59.77 -6.82
N GLN A 624 -3.52 60.08 -6.11
CA GLN A 624 -4.10 59.16 -5.11
C GLN A 624 -4.54 57.84 -5.76
N ALA A 625 -5.23 57.91 -6.90
CA ALA A 625 -5.67 56.74 -7.65
C ALA A 625 -4.51 55.97 -8.33
N LEU A 626 -3.31 56.54 -8.43
CA LEU A 626 -2.12 55.87 -8.94
C LEU A 626 -1.36 55.14 -7.82
N VAL A 627 -1.34 55.70 -6.61
CA VAL A 627 -0.55 55.18 -5.47
C VAL A 627 -1.35 54.20 -4.59
N GLY A 628 -2.65 54.43 -4.40
CA GLY A 628 -3.54 53.48 -3.73
C GLY A 628 -4.03 52.43 -4.71
#